data_AF-A0A1X6N549-F1
#
_entry.id   AF-A0A1X6N549-F1
#
_cell.length_a   1.000
_cell.length_b   1.000
_cell.length_c   1.000
_cell.angle_alpha   90.00
_cell.angle_beta   90.00
_cell.angle_gamma   90.00
#
_symmetry.space_group_name_H-M   'P 1'
#
loop_
_entity.id
_entity.type
_entity.pdbx_description
1 polymer ?
#
loop_
_entity_poly.entity_id
_entity_poly.type
_entity_poly.pdbx_seq_one_letter_code
_entity_poly.pdbx_strand_id
1 'polypeptide(L)'
;MWTSSAFALLVAAAPALAGVQELWWNITYVYNANPDGLYPRRVIGINGTWPPPPIVVNNTDSLLVHATNSIDSPATLHHHGMFFNSTSWMDGAMGVSQCGIPPGDTFHYNVPINTSDQHGTYWVHAHSTGQYVDGLRSPVILRPAGPERYTYDEEFTIAMSDWYHDQHATLLKQFISIANPGGGEPVPDAALMYFAQGTQYLGPKEGTNPSPVTAAVGFNENATLPFEPGKTYRLRLANIGAFAGFFFWIDGHDMTIIEADGIDTEPYPIDMINLGVAQRYSILVKARNDTSAKNWAIHANMDTTMFDTVPDTLNPNATSYIEYSSAAETEDLGTVDAYEALNDTLLTPADVVAMPAATRTIELEFEFDTMDDGTNHAVINGVTYNSPNVPAIMSALTLGANATVAEAYGPQSFVVDHLDVVDIVVKNADTGKHPFHLHGHTMQLVNFAADYTSDDPSLNPPINESQANPMRRDTVLIPAGSAYTFRIVADNPGVWFFHCHIEWHLEVGLAIQLIEAPLVAQQRNNMPSYMNDQCATLGLPFSGNAAGFASTTDLDGLTVGPFLQNNGWHPRGIGAMFGCVLTAVLGMITVTWYSLGGSISEAEIEHEERLRIEAKAERGRFFGLAKKVRGLRKEGAHGDGAGTVL
;
A
#
# COMPACT_ATOMS: atom_id res chain seq x y z
N MET A 1 -13.54 8.63 -78.87
CA MET A 1 -12.36 8.98 -78.04
C MET A 1 -12.90 9.55 -76.75
N TRP A 2 -12.59 8.88 -75.64
CA TRP A 2 -13.14 9.14 -74.31
C TRP A 2 -12.45 10.34 -73.66
N THR A 3 -13.22 11.26 -73.10
CA THR A 3 -12.74 12.28 -72.15
C THR A 3 -13.33 11.95 -70.79
N SER A 4 -12.52 11.34 -69.92
CA SER A 4 -12.87 11.04 -68.53
C SER A 4 -12.82 12.32 -67.70
N SER A 5 -13.90 12.62 -67.01
CA SER A 5 -13.98 13.65 -65.97
C SER A 5 -13.60 13.02 -64.63
N ALA A 6 -12.56 13.53 -63.98
CA ALA A 6 -12.18 13.16 -62.62
C ALA A 6 -13.01 13.98 -61.62
N PHE A 7 -13.84 13.30 -60.83
CA PHE A 7 -14.49 13.87 -59.65
C PHE A 7 -13.51 13.73 -58.47
N ALA A 8 -13.00 14.84 -57.96
CA ALA A 8 -12.27 14.87 -56.70
C ALA A 8 -13.28 14.86 -55.55
N LEU A 9 -13.30 13.79 -54.76
CA LEU A 9 -13.98 13.78 -53.46
C LEU A 9 -13.18 14.66 -52.50
N LEU A 10 -13.71 15.83 -52.15
CA LEU A 10 -13.31 16.55 -50.95
C LEU A 10 -13.86 15.78 -49.74
N VAL A 11 -12.98 15.06 -49.04
CA VAL A 11 -13.26 14.59 -47.68
C VAL A 11 -13.20 15.82 -46.78
N ALA A 12 -14.37 16.24 -46.28
CA ALA A 12 -14.44 17.24 -45.23
C ALA A 12 -13.92 16.59 -43.93
N ALA A 13 -12.66 16.87 -43.58
CA ALA A 13 -12.16 16.61 -42.24
C ALA A 13 -12.90 17.55 -41.27
N ALA A 14 -13.86 17.02 -40.52
CA ALA A 14 -14.40 17.73 -39.37
C ALA A 14 -13.24 17.92 -38.37
N PRO A 15 -12.92 19.15 -37.93
CA PRO A 15 -11.93 19.33 -36.90
C PRO A 15 -12.45 18.65 -35.63
N ALA A 16 -11.66 17.72 -35.07
CA ALA A 16 -11.87 17.24 -33.71
C ALA A 16 -11.65 18.45 -32.79
N LEU A 17 -12.74 19.02 -32.27
CA LEU A 17 -12.66 20.07 -31.25
C LEU A 17 -12.28 19.38 -29.95
N ALA A 18 -11.04 19.58 -29.49
CA ALA A 18 -10.63 19.18 -28.14
C ALA A 18 -11.55 19.85 -27.12
N GLY A 19 -12.32 19.06 -26.38
CA GLY A 19 -13.24 19.52 -25.35
C GLY A 19 -12.57 19.62 -23.98
N VAL A 20 -13.27 20.24 -23.04
CA VAL A 20 -12.95 20.15 -21.61
C VAL A 20 -14.13 19.46 -20.95
N GLN A 21 -13.86 18.34 -20.27
CA GLN A 21 -14.83 17.67 -19.42
C GLN A 21 -14.65 18.16 -17.98
N GLU A 22 -15.64 18.90 -17.48
CA GLU A 22 -15.62 19.45 -16.12
C GLU A 22 -16.42 18.57 -15.15
N LEU A 23 -15.84 18.32 -13.97
CA LEU A 23 -16.47 17.61 -12.86
C LEU A 23 -16.44 18.47 -11.59
N TRP A 24 -17.57 18.54 -10.90
CA TRP A 24 -17.69 19.20 -9.59
C TRP A 24 -17.82 18.15 -8.49
N TRP A 25 -16.70 17.89 -7.82
CA TRP A 25 -16.56 16.83 -6.82
C TRP A 25 -16.48 17.44 -5.43
N ASN A 26 -17.58 17.38 -4.69
CA ASN A 26 -17.56 17.73 -3.27
C ASN A 26 -17.25 16.48 -2.43
N ILE A 27 -16.07 16.45 -1.83
CA ILE A 27 -15.60 15.37 -0.94
C ILE A 27 -16.35 15.47 0.37
N THR A 28 -17.12 14.44 0.71
CA THR A 28 -18.06 14.44 1.84
C THR A 28 -18.05 13.13 2.58
N TYR A 29 -18.37 13.15 3.88
CA TYR A 29 -18.69 11.92 4.60
C TYR A 29 -20.06 11.39 4.20
N VAL A 30 -20.15 10.08 4.02
CA VAL A 30 -21.40 9.33 3.88
C VAL A 30 -21.48 8.32 5.01
N TYR A 31 -22.61 8.27 5.71
CA TYR A 31 -22.80 7.44 6.90
C TYR A 31 -23.62 6.20 6.55
N ASN A 32 -23.37 5.10 7.27
CA ASN A 32 -24.10 3.83 7.15
C ASN A 32 -23.98 3.16 5.77
N ALA A 33 -22.85 3.36 5.08
CA ALA A 33 -22.53 2.53 3.92
C ALA A 33 -22.29 1.10 4.38
N ASN A 34 -22.94 0.14 3.72
CA ASN A 34 -22.89 -1.28 4.05
C ASN A 34 -22.89 -2.11 2.76
N PRO A 35 -21.77 -2.14 2.02
CA PRO A 35 -21.68 -2.81 0.72
C PRO A 35 -21.63 -4.34 0.83
N ASP A 36 -21.09 -4.88 1.92
CA ASP A 36 -21.02 -6.32 2.18
C ASP A 36 -22.26 -6.88 2.89
N GLY A 37 -23.18 -5.99 3.33
CA GLY A 37 -24.38 -6.37 4.05
C GLY A 37 -24.15 -6.76 5.52
N LEU A 38 -22.91 -6.69 6.03
CA LEU A 38 -22.54 -7.17 7.36
C LEU A 38 -22.43 -6.02 8.37
N TYR A 39 -21.80 -4.90 8.00
CA TYR A 39 -21.51 -3.83 8.95
C TYR A 39 -21.66 -2.42 8.34
N PRO A 40 -22.55 -1.56 8.89
CA PRO A 40 -22.66 -0.17 8.44
C PRO A 40 -21.52 0.68 9.01
N ARG A 41 -20.77 1.35 8.13
CA ARG A 41 -19.70 2.27 8.52
C ARG A 41 -19.78 3.64 7.84
N ARG A 42 -19.03 4.60 8.36
CA ARG A 42 -18.77 5.89 7.68
C ARG A 42 -17.75 5.65 6.56
N VAL A 43 -17.98 6.32 5.43
CA VAL A 43 -17.09 6.34 4.27
C VAL A 43 -16.89 7.77 3.78
N ILE A 44 -15.91 7.97 2.91
CA ILE A 44 -15.68 9.20 2.18
C ILE A 44 -16.21 9.00 0.76
N GLY A 45 -17.13 9.85 0.35
CA GLY A 45 -17.78 9.82 -0.96
C GLY A 45 -17.78 11.17 -1.65
N ILE A 46 -18.43 11.24 -2.79
CA ILE A 46 -18.57 12.46 -3.59
C ILE A 46 -20.03 12.90 -3.62
N ASN A 47 -20.27 14.18 -3.38
CA ASN A 47 -21.60 14.81 -3.44
C ASN A 47 -22.64 14.12 -2.55
N GLY A 48 -22.23 13.63 -1.37
CA GLY A 48 -23.09 12.94 -0.42
C GLY A 48 -23.46 11.50 -0.81
N THR A 49 -22.78 10.93 -1.81
CA THR A 49 -23.04 9.57 -2.33
C THR A 49 -21.77 8.73 -2.32
N TRP A 50 -21.95 7.42 -2.15
CA TRP A 50 -20.88 6.44 -2.25
C TRP A 50 -21.39 5.19 -2.97
N PRO A 51 -20.61 4.56 -3.87
CA PRO A 51 -19.24 4.94 -4.27
C PRO A 51 -19.18 6.24 -5.11
N PRO A 52 -18.03 6.95 -5.13
CA PRO A 52 -17.81 8.06 -6.07
C PRO A 52 -18.07 7.65 -7.54
N PRO A 53 -18.72 8.49 -8.35
CA PRO A 53 -19.19 8.08 -9.68
C PRO A 53 -18.05 7.79 -10.67
N PRO A 54 -18.15 6.74 -11.51
CA PRO A 54 -17.14 6.44 -12.52
C PRO A 54 -16.99 7.58 -13.53
N ILE A 55 -15.75 7.79 -13.99
CA ILE A 55 -15.42 8.82 -14.97
C ILE A 55 -15.19 8.16 -16.32
N VAL A 56 -15.76 8.74 -17.38
CA VAL A 56 -15.46 8.37 -18.76
C VAL A 56 -15.16 9.65 -19.54
N VAL A 57 -13.99 9.72 -20.18
CA VAL A 57 -13.51 10.86 -20.95
C VAL A 57 -12.95 10.36 -22.28
N ASN A 58 -13.04 11.15 -23.35
CA ASN A 58 -12.32 10.83 -24.58
C ASN A 58 -10.86 11.30 -24.46
N ASN A 59 -9.92 10.58 -25.08
CA ASN A 59 -8.49 10.94 -25.02
C ASN A 59 -8.13 12.23 -25.78
N THR A 60 -9.11 12.88 -26.42
CA THR A 60 -8.95 14.19 -27.08
C THR A 60 -9.41 15.36 -26.21
N ASP A 61 -10.01 15.08 -25.05
CA ASP A 61 -10.51 16.08 -24.12
C ASP A 61 -9.55 16.25 -22.93
N SER A 62 -9.52 17.43 -22.30
CA SER A 62 -8.92 17.58 -20.97
C SER A 62 -9.95 17.30 -19.89
N LEU A 63 -9.54 16.76 -18.74
CA LEU A 63 -10.40 16.57 -17.58
C LEU A 63 -10.08 17.64 -16.52
N LEU A 64 -11.07 18.45 -16.17
CA LEU A 64 -10.98 19.45 -15.11
C LEU A 64 -11.83 19.02 -13.92
N VAL A 65 -11.20 18.66 -12.80
CA VAL A 65 -11.89 18.27 -11.56
C VAL A 65 -11.82 19.40 -10.54
N HIS A 66 -12.96 19.99 -10.24
CA HIS A 66 -13.15 20.94 -9.14
C HIS A 66 -13.41 20.15 -7.86
N ALA A 67 -12.34 19.84 -7.13
CA ALA A 67 -12.40 19.06 -5.89
C ALA A 67 -12.57 20.00 -4.68
N THR A 68 -13.79 20.08 -4.15
CA THR A 68 -14.09 20.82 -2.92
C THR A 68 -13.98 19.88 -1.73
N ASN A 69 -13.20 20.24 -0.71
CA ASN A 69 -13.06 19.44 0.50
C ASN A 69 -14.09 19.87 1.55
N SER A 70 -15.11 19.04 1.81
CA SER A 70 -16.10 19.28 2.89
C SER A 70 -15.94 18.33 4.09
N ILE A 71 -14.83 17.59 4.18
CA ILE A 71 -14.49 16.80 5.38
C ILE A 71 -13.57 17.59 6.31
N ASP A 72 -13.31 17.07 7.51
CA ASP A 72 -12.58 17.76 8.59
C ASP A 72 -11.05 17.53 8.58
N SER A 73 -10.54 16.84 7.56
CA SER A 73 -9.11 16.61 7.31
C SER A 73 -8.70 17.07 5.91
N PRO A 74 -7.41 17.37 5.67
CA PRO A 74 -6.91 17.63 4.32
C PRO A 74 -7.15 16.43 3.40
N ALA A 75 -7.48 16.68 2.13
CA ALA A 75 -7.72 15.63 1.15
C ALA A 75 -6.94 15.90 -0.14
N THR A 76 -6.68 14.88 -0.94
CA THR A 76 -6.15 15.02 -2.32
C THR A 76 -6.84 14.02 -3.26
N LEU A 77 -6.61 14.17 -4.57
CA LEU A 77 -7.05 13.20 -5.58
C LEU A 77 -5.88 12.90 -6.51
N HIS A 78 -5.32 11.69 -6.41
CA HIS A 78 -4.36 11.17 -7.36
C HIS A 78 -5.06 10.48 -8.53
N HIS A 79 -4.65 10.84 -9.75
CA HIS A 79 -5.16 10.23 -10.98
C HIS A 79 -4.19 9.16 -11.43
N HIS A 80 -4.41 7.95 -10.92
CA HIS A 80 -3.51 6.81 -11.06
C HIS A 80 -3.15 6.52 -12.52
N GLY A 81 -1.86 6.51 -12.80
CA GLY A 81 -1.29 6.22 -14.13
C GLY A 81 -1.28 7.43 -15.10
N MET A 82 -1.79 8.60 -14.72
CA MET A 82 -1.72 9.79 -15.57
C MET A 82 -0.33 10.44 -15.53
N PHE A 83 0.16 10.92 -16.69
CA PHE A 83 1.56 11.39 -16.78
C PHE A 83 1.81 12.80 -16.24
N PHE A 84 0.82 13.70 -16.24
CA PHE A 84 0.98 15.10 -15.81
C PHE A 84 2.24 15.79 -16.36
N ASN A 85 2.46 15.71 -17.68
CA ASN A 85 3.73 16.11 -18.28
C ASN A 85 4.16 17.54 -17.86
N SER A 86 5.27 17.63 -17.13
CA SER A 86 5.83 18.87 -16.58
C SER A 86 4.91 19.63 -15.61
N THR A 87 3.78 19.05 -15.20
CA THR A 87 2.79 19.64 -14.28
C THR A 87 2.57 18.75 -13.05
N SER A 88 3.63 18.17 -12.50
CA SER A 88 3.54 17.16 -11.42
C SER A 88 2.87 17.68 -10.14
N TRP A 89 2.72 19.00 -9.93
CA TRP A 89 1.92 19.54 -8.81
C TRP A 89 0.41 19.31 -8.96
N MET A 90 -0.05 18.81 -10.12
CA MET A 90 -1.44 18.37 -10.35
C MET A 90 -1.62 16.86 -10.10
N ASP A 91 -0.56 16.15 -9.73
CA ASP A 91 -0.55 14.69 -9.61
C ASP A 91 -1.42 14.17 -8.45
N GLY A 92 -1.45 14.88 -7.31
CA GLY A 92 -2.33 14.56 -6.18
C GLY A 92 -1.68 13.83 -5.01
N ALA A 93 -0.43 13.37 -5.10
CA ALA A 93 0.30 12.81 -3.96
C ALA A 93 0.59 13.86 -2.85
N MET A 94 0.01 13.68 -1.66
CA MET A 94 0.22 14.59 -0.52
C MET A 94 1.67 14.51 -0.02
N GLY A 95 2.29 15.66 0.25
CA GLY A 95 3.70 15.72 0.67
C GLY A 95 4.71 15.55 -0.47
N VAL A 96 4.27 15.23 -1.68
CA VAL A 96 5.13 15.13 -2.88
C VAL A 96 4.75 16.20 -3.90
N SER A 97 3.50 16.16 -4.38
CA SER A 97 2.97 17.06 -5.40
C SER A 97 2.24 18.29 -4.83
N GLN A 98 1.68 18.17 -3.63
CA GLN A 98 0.92 19.24 -2.98
C GLN A 98 0.82 19.05 -1.46
N CYS A 99 0.42 20.09 -0.73
CA CYS A 99 0.21 20.03 0.73
C CYS A 99 -1.12 19.37 1.14
N GLY A 100 -2.08 19.27 0.22
CA GLY A 100 -3.46 18.87 0.52
C GLY A 100 -4.45 20.02 0.34
N ILE A 101 -5.71 19.67 0.08
CA ILE A 101 -6.83 20.62 -0.01
C ILE A 101 -7.33 20.86 1.43
N PRO A 102 -7.23 22.08 1.99
CA PRO A 102 -7.75 22.36 3.32
C PRO A 102 -9.28 22.13 3.43
N PRO A 103 -9.81 21.79 4.61
CA PRO A 103 -11.25 21.80 4.85
C PRO A 103 -11.90 23.13 4.44
N GLY A 104 -12.91 23.07 3.58
CA GLY A 104 -13.65 24.21 3.04
C GLY A 104 -13.08 24.79 1.74
N ASP A 105 -11.87 24.41 1.33
CA ASP A 105 -11.23 24.91 0.12
C ASP A 105 -11.53 24.04 -1.11
N THR A 106 -11.20 24.55 -2.29
CA THR A 106 -11.32 23.84 -3.57
C THR A 106 -9.98 23.82 -4.29
N PHE A 107 -9.64 22.68 -4.89
CA PHE A 107 -8.52 22.52 -5.81
C PHE A 107 -9.03 22.18 -7.20
N HIS A 108 -8.37 22.73 -8.22
CA HIS A 108 -8.73 22.53 -9.62
C HIS A 108 -7.68 21.65 -10.30
N TYR A 109 -7.92 20.35 -10.35
CA TYR A 109 -7.05 19.41 -11.05
C TYR A 109 -7.28 19.53 -12.55
N ASN A 110 -6.27 19.96 -13.29
CA ASN A 110 -6.27 19.92 -14.75
C ASN A 110 -5.47 18.69 -15.21
N VAL A 111 -6.17 17.62 -15.58
CA VAL A 111 -5.57 16.37 -16.03
C VAL A 111 -5.40 16.43 -17.56
N PRO A 112 -4.15 16.43 -18.06
CA PRO A 112 -3.83 16.80 -19.45
C PRO A 112 -4.00 15.64 -20.45
N ILE A 113 -5.13 14.95 -20.41
CA ILE A 113 -5.44 13.75 -21.22
C ILE A 113 -5.26 14.01 -22.73
N ASN A 114 -5.78 15.13 -23.23
CA ASN A 114 -5.68 15.55 -24.63
C ASN A 114 -4.26 15.73 -25.18
N THR A 115 -3.23 15.70 -24.32
CA THR A 115 -1.83 15.87 -24.71
C THR A 115 -0.95 14.70 -24.29
N SER A 116 -1.51 13.67 -23.67
CA SER A 116 -0.74 12.52 -23.16
C SER A 116 -0.78 11.30 -24.08
N ASP A 117 -1.64 11.31 -25.11
CA ASP A 117 -1.93 10.15 -25.97
C ASP A 117 -2.41 8.91 -25.19
N GLN A 118 -2.80 9.06 -23.92
CA GLN A 118 -3.25 7.96 -23.05
C GLN A 118 -4.71 7.57 -23.35
N HIS A 119 -4.97 6.26 -23.41
CA HIS A 119 -6.31 5.66 -23.46
C HIS A 119 -6.31 4.36 -22.66
N GLY A 120 -7.48 3.83 -22.34
CA GLY A 120 -7.62 2.58 -21.58
C GLY A 120 -8.18 2.77 -20.17
N THR A 121 -7.73 1.94 -19.24
CA THR A 121 -8.33 1.75 -17.91
C THR A 121 -7.45 2.31 -16.80
N TYR A 122 -7.98 3.31 -16.11
CA TYR A 122 -7.35 4.03 -15.01
C TYR A 122 -8.31 4.14 -13.84
N TRP A 123 -7.89 4.84 -12.79
CA TRP A 123 -8.73 5.14 -11.63
C TRP A 123 -8.20 6.39 -10.92
N VAL A 124 -9.03 6.98 -10.07
CA VAL A 124 -8.69 8.14 -9.24
C VAL A 124 -8.96 7.77 -7.79
N HIS A 125 -8.08 8.17 -6.88
CA HIS A 125 -8.24 7.89 -5.46
C HIS A 125 -7.63 8.98 -4.59
N ALA A 126 -8.02 9.02 -3.31
CA ALA A 126 -7.33 9.86 -2.35
C ALA A 126 -5.89 9.41 -2.18
N HIS A 127 -4.96 10.36 -2.15
CA HIS A 127 -3.54 10.12 -1.85
C HIS A 127 -3.12 10.98 -0.66
N SER A 128 -4.00 10.96 0.34
CA SER A 128 -3.98 11.77 1.54
C SER A 128 -4.29 10.85 2.69
N THR A 129 -3.25 10.18 3.19
CA THR A 129 -3.36 8.99 4.05
C THR A 129 -4.27 7.92 3.44
N GLY A 130 -4.66 6.90 4.20
CA GLY A 130 -5.61 5.87 3.75
C GLY A 130 -7.08 6.30 3.58
N GLN A 131 -7.35 7.54 3.15
CA GLN A 131 -8.71 8.01 2.87
C GLN A 131 -9.40 7.22 1.75
N TYR A 132 -8.66 6.62 0.81
CA TYR A 132 -9.27 5.79 -0.23
C TYR A 132 -9.71 4.43 0.30
N VAL A 133 -9.05 3.89 1.35
CA VAL A 133 -9.51 2.72 2.12
C VAL A 133 -10.88 3.01 2.73
N ASP A 134 -11.07 4.26 3.18
CA ASP A 134 -12.34 4.76 3.68
C ASP A 134 -13.34 5.13 2.55
N GLY A 135 -13.02 4.90 1.28
CA GLY A 135 -13.99 4.88 0.18
C GLY A 135 -13.79 5.92 -0.93
N LEU A 136 -12.85 6.87 -0.80
CA LEU A 136 -12.61 7.90 -1.81
C LEU A 136 -11.77 7.37 -2.98
N ARG A 137 -12.42 6.62 -3.87
CA ARG A 137 -11.84 6.01 -5.08
C ARG A 137 -12.89 5.80 -6.17
N SER A 138 -12.50 5.88 -7.44
CA SER A 138 -13.39 5.62 -8.58
C SER A 138 -12.65 5.22 -9.85
N PRO A 139 -13.21 4.34 -10.71
CA PRO A 139 -12.64 4.06 -12.02
C PRO A 139 -12.67 5.27 -12.98
N VAL A 140 -11.67 5.34 -13.86
CA VAL A 140 -11.50 6.35 -14.91
C VAL A 140 -11.24 5.65 -16.23
N ILE A 141 -12.14 5.78 -17.20
CA ILE A 141 -11.98 5.20 -18.53
C ILE A 141 -11.67 6.30 -19.53
N LEU A 142 -10.56 6.13 -20.25
CA LEU A 142 -10.16 7.00 -21.35
C LEU A 142 -10.45 6.31 -22.68
N ARG A 143 -11.43 6.83 -23.43
CA ARG A 143 -11.80 6.29 -24.74
C ARG A 143 -10.88 6.84 -25.83
N PRO A 144 -10.32 6.00 -26.71
CA PRO A 144 -9.58 6.51 -27.86
C PRO A 144 -10.52 7.27 -28.80
N ALA A 145 -10.08 8.42 -29.32
CA ALA A 145 -10.82 9.18 -30.33
C ALA A 145 -10.81 8.50 -31.71
N GLY A 146 -9.82 7.62 -31.94
CA GLY A 146 -9.74 6.76 -33.12
C GLY A 146 -10.53 5.46 -32.96
N PRO A 147 -10.46 4.56 -33.96
CA PRO A 147 -10.97 3.22 -33.80
C PRO A 147 -10.22 2.50 -32.66
N GLU A 148 -10.96 1.85 -31.77
CA GLU A 148 -10.41 0.89 -30.82
C GLU A 148 -9.59 -0.17 -31.57
N ARG A 149 -8.45 -0.58 -31.00
CA ARG A 149 -7.58 -1.60 -31.61
C ARG A 149 -8.29 -2.95 -31.71
N TYR A 150 -9.13 -3.25 -30.72
CA TYR A 150 -9.87 -4.50 -30.61
C TYR A 150 -11.35 -4.28 -30.89
N THR A 151 -11.98 -5.25 -31.55
CA THR A 151 -13.42 -5.22 -31.83
C THR A 151 -14.19 -5.95 -30.73
N TYR A 152 -15.18 -5.27 -30.16
CA TYR A 152 -16.13 -5.80 -29.19
C TYR A 152 -17.48 -5.11 -29.37
N ASP A 153 -18.54 -5.73 -28.87
CA ASP A 153 -19.91 -5.24 -28.99
C ASP A 153 -20.26 -4.28 -27.83
N GLU A 154 -19.81 -4.59 -26.61
CA GLU A 154 -20.07 -3.81 -25.40
C GLU A 154 -18.88 -3.85 -24.42
N GLU A 155 -18.85 -2.90 -23.48
CA GLU A 155 -17.83 -2.83 -22.42
C GLU A 155 -18.44 -2.66 -21.03
N PHE A 156 -17.78 -3.23 -20.03
CA PHE A 156 -18.08 -3.04 -18.61
C PHE A 156 -16.79 -2.83 -17.82
N THR A 157 -16.87 -2.10 -16.73
CA THR A 157 -15.77 -1.96 -15.75
C THR A 157 -16.10 -2.81 -14.52
N ILE A 158 -15.11 -3.57 -14.05
CA ILE A 158 -15.20 -4.41 -12.86
C ILE A 158 -14.23 -3.85 -11.83
N ALA A 159 -14.78 -3.29 -10.76
CA ALA A 159 -14.01 -2.81 -9.63
C ALA A 159 -13.96 -3.90 -8.55
N MET A 160 -12.75 -4.24 -8.12
CA MET A 160 -12.47 -5.18 -7.03
C MET A 160 -11.76 -4.44 -5.90
N SER A 161 -12.08 -4.79 -4.66
CA SER A 161 -11.47 -4.19 -3.49
C SER A 161 -11.65 -5.07 -2.27
N ASP A 162 -10.70 -4.99 -1.34
CA ASP A 162 -10.94 -5.35 0.04
C ASP A 162 -11.84 -4.32 0.76
N TRP A 163 -12.40 -4.73 1.88
CA TRP A 163 -13.30 -3.93 2.69
C TRP A 163 -13.07 -4.16 4.17
N TYR A 164 -13.03 -3.06 4.91
CA TYR A 164 -12.83 -3.03 6.35
C TYR A 164 -14.10 -2.52 7.04
N HIS A 165 -14.41 -3.01 8.23
CA HIS A 165 -15.50 -2.49 9.06
C HIS A 165 -15.06 -1.28 9.89
N ASP A 166 -13.79 -1.25 10.28
CA ASP A 166 -13.16 -0.13 10.99
C ASP A 166 -12.52 0.89 10.03
N GLN A 167 -12.53 2.17 10.42
CA GLN A 167 -11.91 3.23 9.63
C GLN A 167 -10.38 3.10 9.61
N HIS A 168 -9.77 3.49 8.49
CA HIS A 168 -8.33 3.46 8.28
C HIS A 168 -7.55 4.06 9.46
N ALA A 169 -7.93 5.25 9.93
CA ALA A 169 -7.25 5.93 11.02
C ALA A 169 -7.28 5.17 12.37
N THR A 170 -8.25 4.27 12.56
CA THR A 170 -8.31 3.39 13.73
C THR A 170 -7.36 2.21 13.54
N LEU A 171 -7.42 1.57 12.37
CA LEU A 171 -6.58 0.42 12.01
C LEU A 171 -5.10 0.81 11.97
N LEU A 172 -4.76 1.98 11.44
CA LEU A 172 -3.39 2.48 11.37
C LEU A 172 -2.73 2.59 12.75
N LYS A 173 -3.48 3.01 13.78
CA LYS A 173 -2.98 3.07 15.16
C LYS A 173 -2.75 1.70 15.79
N GLN A 174 -3.46 0.68 15.31
CA GLN A 174 -3.26 -0.70 15.73
C GLN A 174 -2.06 -1.31 15.01
N PHE A 175 -1.92 -0.98 13.72
CA PHE A 175 -0.86 -1.41 12.85
C PHE A 175 0.50 -0.86 13.28
N ILE A 176 0.64 0.47 13.37
CA ILE A 176 1.86 1.16 13.81
C ILE A 176 1.86 1.23 15.35
N SER A 177 2.24 0.11 15.98
CA SER A 177 2.18 -0.03 17.43
C SER A 177 3.28 -0.95 17.95
N ILE A 178 3.80 -0.63 19.14
CA ILE A 178 4.71 -1.51 19.89
C ILE A 178 4.06 -2.85 20.29
N ALA A 179 2.73 -2.93 20.23
CA ALA A 179 1.98 -4.18 20.44
C ALA A 179 1.91 -5.05 19.17
N ASN A 180 2.31 -4.51 18.02
CA ASN A 180 2.40 -5.19 16.73
C ASN A 180 3.84 -5.13 16.16
N PRO A 181 4.87 -5.62 16.90
CA PRO A 181 6.26 -5.52 16.46
C PRO A 181 6.54 -6.34 15.18
N GLY A 182 5.73 -7.36 14.91
CA GLY A 182 5.82 -8.15 13.68
C GLY A 182 5.36 -7.39 12.44
N GLY A 183 4.67 -6.25 12.59
CA GLY A 183 4.16 -5.49 11.46
C GLY A 183 3.03 -6.19 10.71
N GLY A 184 2.26 -7.05 11.38
CA GLY A 184 1.16 -7.75 10.71
C GLY A 184 0.07 -6.78 10.28
N GLU A 185 -0.26 -6.78 9.00
CA GLU A 185 -1.20 -5.84 8.42
C GLU A 185 -2.62 -6.11 8.90
N PRO A 186 -3.47 -5.07 9.02
CA PRO A 186 -4.89 -5.27 9.24
C PRO A 186 -5.49 -6.10 8.10
N VAL A 187 -5.99 -7.28 8.44
CA VAL A 187 -6.69 -8.16 7.48
C VAL A 187 -8.09 -7.58 7.23
N PRO A 188 -8.54 -7.47 5.97
CA PRO A 188 -9.88 -6.99 5.67
C PRO A 188 -10.98 -7.94 6.14
N ASP A 189 -12.19 -7.40 6.32
CA ASP A 189 -13.37 -8.12 6.77
C ASP A 189 -14.15 -8.78 5.62
N ALA A 190 -14.06 -8.21 4.41
CA ALA A 190 -14.74 -8.72 3.23
C ALA A 190 -14.04 -8.35 1.91
N ALA A 191 -14.37 -9.08 0.85
CA ALA A 191 -14.12 -8.69 -0.53
C ALA A 191 -15.33 -7.97 -1.12
N LEU A 192 -15.08 -7.02 -2.03
CA LEU A 192 -16.09 -6.32 -2.82
C LEU A 192 -15.78 -6.46 -4.30
N MET A 193 -16.80 -6.83 -5.07
CA MET A 193 -16.83 -6.82 -6.53
C MET A 193 -18.11 -6.11 -6.99
N TYR A 194 -17.97 -5.14 -7.89
CA TYR A 194 -19.09 -4.36 -8.41
C TYR A 194 -18.78 -3.81 -9.80
N PHE A 195 -19.84 -3.48 -10.55
CA PHE A 195 -19.76 -3.25 -11.98
C PHE A 195 -20.23 -1.86 -12.37
N ALA A 196 -19.63 -1.30 -13.43
CA ALA A 196 -20.05 -0.06 -14.05
C ALA A 196 -20.16 -0.18 -15.57
N GLN A 197 -21.08 0.58 -16.15
CA GLN A 197 -21.21 0.79 -17.59
C GLN A 197 -21.28 2.29 -17.86
N GLY A 198 -20.31 2.81 -18.62
CA GLY A 198 -20.18 4.25 -18.80
C GLY A 198 -19.93 4.97 -17.47
N THR A 199 -20.72 5.99 -17.17
CA THR A 199 -20.60 6.82 -15.96
C THR A 199 -21.52 6.38 -14.81
N GLN A 200 -22.04 5.15 -14.87
CA GLN A 200 -22.99 4.63 -13.88
C GLN A 200 -22.60 3.23 -13.41
N TYR A 201 -22.77 3.00 -12.11
CA TYR A 201 -22.70 1.65 -11.55
C TYR A 201 -23.97 0.86 -11.89
N LEU A 202 -23.82 -0.45 -12.06
CA LEU A 202 -24.96 -1.35 -12.23
C LEU A 202 -25.66 -1.56 -10.89
N GLY A 203 -26.99 -1.51 -10.94
CA GLY A 203 -27.83 -1.73 -9.77
C GLY A 203 -27.78 -3.17 -9.25
N PRO A 204 -28.29 -3.41 -8.04
CA PRO A 204 -28.33 -4.74 -7.47
C PRO A 204 -29.34 -5.62 -8.22
N LYS A 205 -29.10 -6.94 -8.19
CA LYS A 205 -30.00 -7.96 -8.75
C LYS A 205 -31.43 -7.77 -8.25
N GLU A 206 -32.40 -7.91 -9.15
CA GLU A 206 -33.82 -7.72 -8.82
C GLU A 206 -34.26 -8.62 -7.65
N GLY A 207 -35.02 -8.05 -6.71
CA GLY A 207 -35.52 -8.76 -5.52
C GLY A 207 -34.57 -8.76 -4.32
N THR A 208 -33.37 -8.19 -4.45
CA THR A 208 -32.45 -7.97 -3.33
C THR A 208 -32.76 -6.63 -2.64
N ASN A 209 -32.45 -6.52 -1.34
CA ASN A 209 -32.74 -5.32 -0.54
C ASN A 209 -31.48 -4.84 0.20
N PRO A 210 -30.47 -4.29 -0.52
CA PRO A 210 -29.28 -3.69 0.10
C PRO A 210 -29.64 -2.50 1.01
N SER A 211 -28.66 -2.08 1.83
CA SER A 211 -28.80 -0.89 2.67
C SER A 211 -29.17 0.35 1.84
N PRO A 212 -30.06 1.25 2.32
CA PRO A 212 -30.49 2.42 1.54
C PRO A 212 -29.35 3.28 0.98
N VAL A 213 -28.21 3.33 1.67
CA VAL A 213 -27.05 4.13 1.28
C VAL A 213 -26.28 3.51 0.11
N THR A 214 -26.26 2.17 0.03
CA THR A 214 -25.57 1.40 -1.02
C THR A 214 -26.54 0.81 -2.05
N ALA A 215 -27.83 1.12 -1.96
CA ALA A 215 -28.87 0.46 -2.75
C ALA A 215 -28.85 0.76 -4.25
N ALA A 216 -28.09 1.76 -4.68
CA ALA A 216 -27.94 2.08 -6.09
C ALA A 216 -26.97 1.13 -6.84
N VAL A 217 -26.20 0.32 -6.10
CA VAL A 217 -25.11 -0.49 -6.64
C VAL A 217 -25.26 -1.94 -6.20
N GLY A 218 -25.09 -2.88 -7.14
CA GLY A 218 -24.93 -4.29 -6.84
C GLY A 218 -23.51 -4.60 -6.40
N PHE A 219 -23.37 -5.30 -5.27
CA PHE A 219 -22.09 -5.80 -4.77
C PHE A 219 -22.13 -7.33 -4.67
N ASN A 220 -20.99 -7.97 -4.95
CA ASN A 220 -20.76 -9.41 -4.80
C ASN A 220 -21.90 -10.24 -5.43
N GLU A 221 -22.57 -11.09 -4.66
CA GLU A 221 -23.62 -11.99 -5.15
C GLU A 221 -24.87 -11.23 -5.64
N ASN A 222 -24.99 -9.95 -5.27
CA ASN A 222 -26.05 -9.07 -5.73
C ASN A 222 -25.65 -8.28 -6.98
N ALA A 223 -24.45 -8.45 -7.52
CA ALA A 223 -24.01 -7.81 -8.77
C ALA A 223 -24.10 -8.79 -9.96
N THR A 224 -24.67 -8.34 -11.09
CA THR A 224 -24.74 -9.12 -12.33
C THR A 224 -24.23 -8.33 -13.54
N LEU A 225 -23.59 -9.04 -14.48
CA LEU A 225 -23.22 -8.53 -15.81
C LEU A 225 -24.17 -9.10 -16.86
N PRO A 226 -24.94 -8.26 -17.58
CA PRO A 226 -25.88 -8.74 -18.58
C PRO A 226 -25.14 -9.15 -19.87
N PHE A 227 -25.25 -10.42 -20.26
CA PHE A 227 -24.66 -10.94 -21.51
C PHE A 227 -25.75 -11.35 -22.50
N GLU A 228 -25.56 -10.99 -23.77
CA GLU A 228 -26.35 -11.48 -24.88
C GLU A 228 -25.56 -12.56 -25.65
N PRO A 229 -26.17 -13.70 -25.97
CA PRO A 229 -25.51 -14.77 -26.71
C PRO A 229 -24.85 -14.27 -28.00
N GLY A 230 -23.58 -14.63 -28.19
CA GLY A 230 -22.85 -14.33 -29.41
C GLY A 230 -22.27 -12.93 -29.50
N LYS A 231 -22.44 -12.06 -28.50
CA LYS A 231 -21.68 -10.81 -28.37
C LYS A 231 -20.28 -11.05 -27.81
N THR A 232 -19.34 -10.15 -28.08
CA THR A 232 -18.02 -10.07 -27.44
C THR A 232 -18.00 -8.87 -26.52
N TYR A 233 -17.58 -9.07 -25.27
CA TYR A 233 -17.51 -8.03 -24.25
C TYR A 233 -16.06 -7.67 -23.92
N ARG A 234 -15.76 -6.38 -23.77
CA ARG A 234 -14.54 -5.91 -23.10
C ARG A 234 -14.83 -5.71 -21.61
N LEU A 235 -14.16 -6.45 -20.75
CA LEU A 235 -14.26 -6.28 -19.30
C LEU A 235 -12.98 -5.60 -18.80
N ARG A 236 -13.13 -4.44 -18.16
CA ARG A 236 -12.05 -3.62 -17.63
C ARG A 236 -11.90 -3.88 -16.14
N LEU A 237 -10.99 -4.76 -15.77
CA LEU A 237 -10.71 -5.15 -14.40
C LEU A 237 -9.82 -4.10 -13.73
N ALA A 238 -10.17 -3.69 -12.52
CA ALA A 238 -9.33 -2.82 -11.70
C ALA A 238 -9.37 -3.28 -10.24
N ASN A 239 -8.19 -3.59 -9.67
CA ASN A 239 -8.07 -3.75 -8.24
C ASN A 239 -7.81 -2.38 -7.62
N ILE A 240 -8.84 -1.83 -6.97
CA ILE A 240 -8.80 -0.52 -6.31
C ILE A 240 -8.81 -0.68 -4.78
N GLY A 241 -8.40 -1.86 -4.29
CA GLY A 241 -8.27 -2.21 -2.88
C GLY A 241 -7.10 -1.53 -2.17
N ALA A 242 -6.94 -1.82 -0.87
CA ALA A 242 -5.91 -1.27 -0.01
C ALA A 242 -4.74 -2.23 0.21
N PHE A 243 -4.98 -3.53 0.16
CA PHE A 243 -4.05 -4.57 0.55
C PHE A 243 -4.19 -5.85 -0.29
N ALA A 244 -5.41 -6.39 -0.40
CA ALA A 244 -5.63 -7.69 -1.01
C ALA A 244 -5.37 -7.68 -2.52
N GLY A 245 -4.53 -8.61 -2.98
CA GLY A 245 -4.54 -9.06 -4.37
C GLY A 245 -5.78 -9.91 -4.66
N PHE A 246 -6.18 -10.01 -5.92
CA PHE A 246 -7.32 -10.83 -6.34
C PHE A 246 -6.95 -11.82 -7.45
N PHE A 247 -7.55 -13.00 -7.42
CA PHE A 247 -7.58 -13.96 -8.50
C PHE A 247 -8.96 -13.92 -9.17
N PHE A 248 -8.99 -13.50 -10.43
CA PHE A 248 -10.22 -13.30 -11.20
C PHE A 248 -10.38 -14.36 -12.29
N TRP A 249 -11.56 -14.98 -12.38
CA TRP A 249 -11.94 -15.82 -13.52
C TRP A 249 -13.46 -15.90 -13.69
N ILE A 250 -13.89 -16.44 -14.83
CA ILE A 250 -15.30 -16.56 -15.22
C ILE A 250 -15.59 -18.00 -15.59
N ASP A 251 -16.54 -18.62 -14.91
CA ASP A 251 -16.89 -20.00 -15.19
C ASP A 251 -17.46 -20.16 -16.60
N GLY A 252 -17.00 -21.20 -17.29
CA GLY A 252 -17.47 -21.54 -18.64
C GLY A 252 -17.10 -20.52 -19.73
N HIS A 253 -16.22 -19.56 -19.48
CA HIS A 253 -15.83 -18.57 -20.48
C HIS A 253 -14.31 -18.49 -20.65
N ASP A 254 -13.89 -18.43 -21.92
CA ASP A 254 -12.50 -18.11 -22.26
C ASP A 254 -12.27 -16.60 -22.08
N MET A 255 -11.12 -16.23 -21.54
CA MET A 255 -10.68 -14.83 -21.41
C MET A 255 -9.43 -14.57 -22.24
N THR A 256 -9.28 -13.34 -22.70
CA THR A 256 -8.08 -12.92 -23.44
C THR A 256 -7.68 -11.51 -23.02
N ILE A 257 -6.49 -11.35 -22.44
CA ILE A 257 -5.92 -10.05 -22.08
C ILE A 257 -5.60 -9.26 -23.35
N ILE A 258 -5.97 -7.98 -23.34
CA ILE A 258 -5.73 -7.04 -24.44
C ILE A 258 -5.15 -5.69 -23.98
N GLU A 259 -5.15 -5.41 -22.68
CA GLU A 259 -4.62 -4.17 -22.08
C GLU A 259 -4.09 -4.50 -20.68
N ALA A 260 -2.97 -3.89 -20.30
CA ALA A 260 -2.48 -3.85 -18.93
C ALA A 260 -2.13 -2.40 -18.55
N ASP A 261 -2.76 -1.86 -17.50
CA ASP A 261 -2.55 -0.48 -17.00
C ASP A 261 -2.63 0.62 -18.07
N GLY A 262 -3.57 0.52 -19.02
CA GLY A 262 -3.71 1.48 -20.12
C GLY A 262 -2.75 1.26 -21.30
N ILE A 263 -1.92 0.22 -21.26
CA ILE A 263 -1.10 -0.20 -22.40
C ILE A 263 -1.78 -1.34 -23.13
N ASP A 264 -2.21 -1.11 -24.37
CA ASP A 264 -2.69 -2.18 -25.25
C ASP A 264 -1.60 -3.24 -25.42
N THR A 265 -1.95 -4.52 -25.25
CA THR A 265 -1.07 -5.68 -25.42
C THR A 265 -1.51 -6.48 -26.62
N GLU A 266 -0.61 -7.24 -27.24
CA GLU A 266 -1.03 -8.33 -28.12
C GLU A 266 -1.96 -9.31 -27.35
N PRO A 267 -3.00 -9.88 -28.00
CA PRO A 267 -3.95 -10.75 -27.31
C PRO A 267 -3.27 -11.94 -26.62
N TYR A 268 -3.51 -12.11 -25.33
CA TYR A 268 -2.94 -13.19 -24.53
C TYR A 268 -4.07 -14.02 -23.87
N PRO A 269 -4.31 -15.27 -24.32
CA PRO A 269 -5.32 -16.15 -23.71
C PRO A 269 -4.96 -16.50 -22.27
N ILE A 270 -5.96 -16.50 -21.38
CA ILE A 270 -5.74 -16.80 -19.96
C ILE A 270 -7.00 -17.36 -19.31
N ASP A 271 -6.83 -18.27 -18.34
CA ASP A 271 -7.94 -18.87 -17.59
C ASP A 271 -8.21 -18.15 -16.26
N MET A 272 -7.20 -17.49 -15.69
CA MET A 272 -7.27 -16.75 -14.43
C MET A 272 -6.27 -15.60 -14.41
N ILE A 273 -6.64 -14.47 -13.82
CA ILE A 273 -5.78 -13.30 -13.71
C ILE A 273 -5.52 -13.01 -12.23
N ASN A 274 -4.25 -12.94 -11.85
CA ASN A 274 -3.84 -12.35 -10.57
C ASN A 274 -3.70 -10.82 -10.76
N LEU A 275 -4.38 -10.05 -9.92
CA LEU A 275 -4.32 -8.59 -9.89
C LEU A 275 -3.82 -8.11 -8.53
N GLY A 276 -2.60 -7.58 -8.50
CA GLY A 276 -2.12 -6.80 -7.36
C GLY A 276 -2.92 -5.50 -7.20
N VAL A 277 -2.85 -4.90 -6.02
CA VAL A 277 -3.48 -3.60 -5.77
C VAL A 277 -2.99 -2.59 -6.83
N ALA A 278 -3.92 -1.75 -7.30
CA ALA A 278 -3.72 -0.73 -8.32
C ALA A 278 -3.46 -1.20 -9.75
N GLN A 279 -3.34 -2.51 -10.00
CA GLN A 279 -3.26 -3.05 -11.35
C GLN A 279 -4.62 -3.06 -12.05
N ARG A 280 -4.59 -2.88 -13.37
CA ARG A 280 -5.75 -2.98 -14.26
C ARG A 280 -5.42 -3.88 -15.45
N TYR A 281 -6.43 -4.62 -15.88
CA TYR A 281 -6.40 -5.37 -17.13
C TYR A 281 -7.69 -5.16 -17.90
N SER A 282 -7.62 -5.03 -19.22
CA SER A 282 -8.80 -5.28 -20.05
C SER A 282 -8.73 -6.67 -20.66
N ILE A 283 -9.86 -7.38 -20.62
CA ILE A 283 -10.02 -8.68 -21.26
C ILE A 283 -11.17 -8.69 -22.26
N LEU A 284 -11.06 -9.54 -23.28
CA LEU A 284 -12.16 -9.92 -24.15
C LEU A 284 -12.78 -11.23 -23.67
N VAL A 285 -14.11 -11.25 -23.61
CA VAL A 285 -14.92 -12.43 -23.26
C VAL A 285 -16.01 -12.61 -24.30
N LYS A 286 -16.07 -13.78 -24.94
CA LYS A 286 -17.13 -14.10 -25.90
C LYS A 286 -18.32 -14.73 -25.19
N ALA A 287 -19.48 -14.09 -25.30
CA ALA A 287 -20.71 -14.66 -24.80
C ALA A 287 -21.07 -15.94 -25.55
N ARG A 288 -21.34 -17.00 -24.80
CA ARG A 288 -21.65 -18.33 -25.31
C ARG A 288 -22.93 -18.28 -26.16
N ASN A 289 -22.89 -19.02 -27.26
CA ASN A 289 -24.03 -19.18 -28.18
C ASN A 289 -24.92 -20.39 -27.83
N ASP A 290 -24.56 -21.16 -26.80
CA ASP A 290 -25.31 -22.37 -26.49
C ASP A 290 -26.63 -22.06 -25.79
N THR A 291 -27.64 -22.90 -26.08
CA THR A 291 -29.03 -22.75 -25.63
C THR A 291 -29.25 -23.30 -24.22
N SER A 292 -28.19 -23.51 -23.43
CA SER A 292 -28.27 -24.13 -22.10
C SER A 292 -29.03 -23.28 -21.08
N ALA A 293 -29.28 -22.01 -21.39
CA ALA A 293 -29.99 -21.05 -20.52
C ALA A 293 -29.41 -21.07 -19.10
N LYS A 294 -28.08 -21.01 -18.99
CA LYS A 294 -27.37 -20.90 -17.73
C LYS A 294 -26.78 -19.51 -17.54
N ASN A 295 -26.84 -19.02 -16.32
CA ASN A 295 -26.01 -17.94 -15.81
C ASN A 295 -24.70 -18.53 -15.27
N TRP A 296 -23.63 -17.75 -15.19
CA TRP A 296 -22.31 -18.26 -14.85
C TRP A 296 -21.67 -17.43 -13.76
N ALA A 297 -21.03 -18.07 -12.80
CA ALA A 297 -20.29 -17.38 -11.74
C ALA A 297 -19.06 -16.65 -12.28
N ILE A 298 -18.83 -15.47 -11.71
CA ILE A 298 -17.62 -14.67 -11.81
C ILE A 298 -16.98 -14.74 -10.43
N HIS A 299 -15.70 -15.07 -10.37
CA HIS A 299 -14.96 -15.21 -9.12
C HIS A 299 -13.89 -14.13 -9.02
N ALA A 300 -13.75 -13.56 -7.83
CA ALA A 300 -12.68 -12.65 -7.45
C ALA A 300 -12.24 -13.01 -6.02
N ASN A 301 -11.31 -13.97 -5.92
CA ASN A 301 -10.86 -14.48 -4.63
C ASN A 301 -9.63 -13.71 -4.16
N MET A 302 -9.62 -13.29 -2.89
CA MET A 302 -8.45 -12.65 -2.30
C MET A 302 -7.25 -13.59 -2.29
N ASP A 303 -6.07 -13.03 -2.54
CA ASP A 303 -4.80 -13.72 -2.39
C ASP A 303 -4.43 -13.83 -0.90
N THR A 304 -4.97 -14.85 -0.23
CA THR A 304 -4.78 -15.05 1.21
C THR A 304 -3.33 -15.34 1.59
N THR A 305 -2.43 -15.62 0.63
CA THR A 305 -1.00 -15.76 0.95
C THR A 305 -0.36 -14.42 1.30
N MET A 306 -1.05 -13.30 1.07
CA MET A 306 -0.62 -11.98 1.49
C MET A 306 -0.98 -11.66 2.95
N PHE A 307 -1.79 -12.49 3.61
CA PHE A 307 -2.23 -12.25 4.99
C PHE A 307 -1.40 -13.07 5.97
N ASP A 308 -0.84 -12.43 6.99
CA ASP A 308 -0.15 -13.09 8.11
C ASP A 308 -0.99 -14.18 8.76
N THR A 309 -2.28 -13.89 8.96
CA THR A 309 -3.26 -14.82 9.48
C THR A 309 -4.57 -14.61 8.73
N VAL A 310 -5.28 -15.70 8.42
CA VAL A 310 -6.61 -15.64 7.81
C VAL A 310 -7.64 -15.88 8.91
N PRO A 311 -8.43 -14.88 9.33
CA PRO A 311 -9.45 -15.07 10.35
C PRO A 311 -10.52 -16.05 9.88
N ASP A 312 -11.01 -16.91 10.78
CA ASP A 312 -12.12 -17.84 10.50
C ASP A 312 -13.42 -17.11 10.08
N THR A 313 -13.53 -15.82 10.37
CA THR A 313 -14.67 -14.96 10.03
C THR A 313 -14.60 -14.40 8.62
N LEU A 314 -13.43 -14.40 7.99
CA LEU A 314 -13.24 -13.84 6.64
C LEU A 314 -13.71 -14.85 5.60
N ASN A 315 -14.63 -14.44 4.73
CA ASN A 315 -14.81 -15.09 3.44
C ASN A 315 -13.92 -14.38 2.41
N PRO A 316 -12.79 -14.98 1.98
CA PRO A 316 -11.89 -14.35 1.01
C PRO A 316 -12.46 -14.36 -0.42
N ASN A 317 -13.57 -15.07 -0.67
CA ASN A 317 -14.12 -15.26 -2.00
C ASN A 317 -15.26 -14.26 -2.26
N ALA A 318 -15.12 -13.42 -3.29
CA ALA A 318 -16.25 -12.68 -3.86
C ALA A 318 -16.75 -13.39 -5.12
N THR A 319 -18.07 -13.62 -5.17
CA THR A 319 -18.73 -14.23 -6.33
C THR A 319 -19.81 -13.29 -6.86
N SER A 320 -19.81 -13.05 -8.16
CA SER A 320 -20.85 -12.34 -8.90
C SER A 320 -21.28 -13.18 -10.10
N TYR A 321 -22.13 -12.68 -11.00
CA TYR A 321 -22.67 -13.52 -12.08
C TYR A 321 -22.73 -12.83 -13.43
N ILE A 322 -22.41 -13.57 -14.48
CA ILE A 322 -22.88 -13.29 -15.85
C ILE A 322 -24.33 -13.76 -15.94
N GLU A 323 -25.21 -12.83 -16.30
CA GLU A 323 -26.64 -13.09 -16.46
C GLU A 323 -27.03 -13.05 -17.94
N TYR A 324 -27.39 -14.22 -18.48
CA TYR A 324 -28.01 -14.36 -19.81
C TYR A 324 -29.53 -14.24 -19.73
N SER A 325 -30.12 -14.64 -18.60
CA SER A 325 -31.57 -14.56 -18.35
C SER A 325 -31.84 -14.65 -16.85
N SER A 326 -32.79 -13.85 -16.35
CA SER A 326 -33.20 -13.90 -14.93
C SER A 326 -33.91 -15.20 -14.54
N ALA A 327 -34.38 -15.98 -15.51
CA ALA A 327 -35.01 -17.29 -15.29
C ALA A 327 -34.03 -18.47 -15.40
N ALA A 328 -32.77 -18.23 -15.80
CA ALA A 328 -31.76 -19.25 -15.97
C ALA A 328 -31.23 -19.78 -14.62
N GLU A 329 -30.91 -21.08 -14.57
CA GLU A 329 -30.14 -21.63 -13.45
C GLU A 329 -28.72 -21.06 -13.47
N THR A 330 -28.13 -20.86 -12.30
CA THR A 330 -26.76 -20.36 -12.18
C THR A 330 -25.80 -21.52 -11.99
N GLU A 331 -24.80 -21.63 -12.85
CA GLU A 331 -23.68 -22.55 -12.70
C GLU A 331 -22.55 -21.86 -11.93
N ASP A 332 -22.08 -22.55 -10.90
CA ASP A 332 -20.91 -22.18 -10.10
C ASP A 332 -20.04 -23.44 -10.00
N LEU A 333 -18.89 -23.42 -10.67
CA LEU A 333 -17.95 -24.54 -10.71
C LEU A 333 -17.03 -24.57 -9.48
N GLY A 334 -17.14 -23.57 -8.59
CA GLY A 334 -16.38 -23.45 -7.36
C GLY A 334 -14.94 -23.00 -7.59
N THR A 335 -14.06 -23.37 -6.66
CA THR A 335 -12.65 -22.98 -6.68
C THR A 335 -11.83 -23.78 -7.68
N VAL A 336 -10.76 -23.17 -8.18
CA VAL A 336 -9.74 -23.85 -9.00
C VAL A 336 -8.73 -24.64 -8.15
N ASP A 337 -8.00 -25.56 -8.80
CA ASP A 337 -6.98 -26.40 -8.15
C ASP A 337 -5.72 -25.61 -7.74
N ALA A 338 -5.38 -24.54 -8.46
CA ALA A 338 -4.20 -23.71 -8.21
C ALA A 338 -4.43 -22.25 -8.59
N TYR A 339 -3.95 -21.34 -7.75
CA TYR A 339 -3.95 -19.91 -7.99
C TYR A 339 -2.56 -19.47 -8.46
N GLU A 340 -2.39 -19.35 -9.78
CA GLU A 340 -1.11 -18.98 -10.39
C GLU A 340 -1.06 -17.48 -10.71
N ALA A 341 0.08 -16.84 -10.43
CA ALA A 341 0.31 -15.46 -10.82
C ALA A 341 0.80 -15.40 -12.27
N LEU A 342 0.32 -14.39 -13.01
CA LEU A 342 0.85 -14.09 -14.33
C LEU A 342 2.23 -13.45 -14.21
N ASN A 343 3.20 -13.97 -14.95
CA ASN A 343 4.45 -13.24 -15.17
C ASN A 343 4.22 -12.16 -16.23
N ASP A 344 4.12 -10.90 -15.77
CA ASP A 344 3.83 -9.74 -16.62
C ASP A 344 4.81 -9.58 -17.78
N THR A 345 6.06 -10.06 -17.66
CA THR A 345 7.06 -10.01 -18.75
C THR A 345 6.68 -10.84 -19.97
N LEU A 346 5.68 -11.73 -19.85
CA LEU A 346 5.15 -12.52 -20.96
C LEU A 346 4.20 -11.71 -21.86
N LEU A 347 3.66 -10.60 -21.36
CA LEU A 347 2.81 -9.72 -22.15
C LEU A 347 3.66 -8.88 -23.09
N THR A 348 3.20 -8.70 -24.33
CA THR A 348 3.89 -7.89 -25.33
C THR A 348 3.04 -6.67 -25.66
N PRO A 349 3.53 -5.43 -25.48
CA PRO A 349 2.78 -4.24 -25.85
C PRO A 349 2.51 -4.21 -27.36
N ALA A 350 1.32 -3.79 -27.72
CA ALA A 350 0.84 -3.83 -29.10
C ALA A 350 1.52 -2.78 -30.00
N ASP A 351 1.97 -1.68 -29.38
CA ASP A 351 2.82 -0.67 -30.02
C ASP A 351 4.27 -0.86 -29.59
N VAL A 352 5.18 -0.80 -30.56
CA VAL A 352 6.62 -1.00 -30.34
C VAL A 352 7.24 0.28 -29.84
N VAL A 353 7.73 0.26 -28.60
CA VAL A 353 8.55 1.33 -28.03
C VAL A 353 9.92 0.74 -27.73
N ALA A 354 10.96 1.38 -28.25
CA ALA A 354 12.32 0.91 -28.06
C ALA A 354 12.74 0.98 -26.59
N MET A 355 13.58 0.04 -26.19
CA MET A 355 14.29 0.06 -24.91
C MET A 355 15.66 0.70 -25.11
N PRO A 356 15.86 1.99 -24.75
CA PRO A 356 17.17 2.61 -24.83
C PRO A 356 18.13 1.97 -23.81
N ALA A 357 19.44 2.10 -24.04
CA ALA A 357 20.44 1.62 -23.09
C ALA A 357 20.41 2.47 -21.81
N ALA A 358 20.45 1.82 -20.64
CA ALA A 358 20.51 2.53 -19.37
C ALA A 358 21.80 3.36 -19.24
N THR A 359 21.64 4.57 -18.71
CA THR A 359 22.74 5.46 -18.33
C THR A 359 23.04 5.39 -16.83
N ARG A 360 22.07 4.94 -16.03
CA ARG A 360 22.14 4.90 -14.58
C ARG A 360 21.33 3.75 -14.01
N THR A 361 21.73 3.25 -12.85
CA THR A 361 20.99 2.27 -12.07
C THR A 361 20.75 2.79 -10.65
N ILE A 362 19.54 2.59 -10.14
CA ILE A 362 19.12 2.81 -8.76
C ILE A 362 18.71 1.44 -8.22
N GLU A 363 19.43 0.94 -7.21
CA GLU A 363 19.08 -0.31 -6.53
C GLU A 363 18.31 -0.01 -5.25
N LEU A 364 17.16 -0.66 -5.11
CA LEU A 364 16.24 -0.54 -3.98
C LEU A 364 16.01 -1.96 -3.45
N GLU A 365 16.66 -2.30 -2.34
CA GLU A 365 16.33 -3.50 -1.58
C GLU A 365 15.45 -3.10 -0.41
N PHE A 366 14.29 -3.73 -0.29
CA PHE A 366 13.35 -3.39 0.77
C PHE A 366 13.04 -4.59 1.66
N GLU A 367 12.84 -4.28 2.95
CA GLU A 367 12.44 -5.22 4.00
C GLU A 367 11.60 -4.48 5.04
N PHE A 368 11.04 -5.23 5.98
CA PHE A 368 10.33 -4.71 7.14
C PHE A 368 11.08 -5.13 8.40
N ASP A 369 11.28 -4.20 9.33
CA ASP A 369 11.93 -4.49 10.60
C ASP A 369 11.29 -3.71 11.75
N THR A 370 11.47 -4.23 12.97
CA THR A 370 11.15 -3.48 14.18
C THR A 370 12.22 -2.43 14.43
N MET A 371 11.79 -1.18 14.52
CA MET A 371 12.68 -0.02 14.64
C MET A 371 13.01 0.29 16.10
N ASP A 372 13.87 1.28 16.34
CA ASP A 372 14.35 1.68 17.66
C ASP A 372 13.26 2.26 18.59
N ASP A 373 12.14 2.69 18.03
CA ASP A 373 10.93 3.06 18.76
C ASP A 373 10.01 1.87 19.13
N GLY A 374 10.35 0.67 18.66
CA GLY A 374 9.63 -0.58 18.90
C GLY A 374 8.47 -0.86 17.96
N THR A 375 8.23 0.00 16.96
CA THR A 375 7.21 -0.21 15.92
C THR A 375 7.83 -0.81 14.67
N ASN A 376 7.04 -1.51 13.85
CA ASN A 376 7.51 -2.08 12.59
C ASN A 376 7.43 -1.04 11.46
N HIS A 377 8.48 -0.90 10.67
CA HIS A 377 8.48 -0.05 9.49
C HIS A 377 9.10 -0.73 8.28
N ALA A 378 8.67 -0.26 7.11
CA ALA A 378 9.37 -0.54 5.87
C ALA A 378 10.68 0.25 5.80
N VAL A 379 11.71 -0.38 5.28
CA VAL A 379 12.98 0.26 4.96
C VAL A 379 13.38 -0.07 3.55
N ILE A 380 13.90 0.92 2.82
CA ILE A 380 14.55 0.71 1.53
C ILE A 380 16.04 1.02 1.75
N ASN A 381 16.93 0.06 1.50
CA ASN A 381 18.36 0.20 1.79
C ASN A 381 18.63 0.66 3.24
N GLY A 382 17.83 0.17 4.21
CA GLY A 382 17.96 0.47 5.63
C GLY A 382 17.42 1.84 6.07
N VAL A 383 16.66 2.54 5.23
CA VAL A 383 16.09 3.87 5.54
C VAL A 383 14.58 3.88 5.29
N THR A 384 13.81 4.37 6.25
CA THR A 384 12.36 4.59 6.11
C THR A 384 12.07 5.93 5.45
N TYR A 385 11.15 5.96 4.47
CA TYR A 385 10.65 7.20 3.91
C TYR A 385 9.75 7.93 4.90
N ASN A 386 9.97 9.23 5.04
CA ASN A 386 9.08 10.13 5.76
C ASN A 386 8.70 11.27 4.84
N SER A 387 7.43 11.67 4.88
CA SER A 387 6.97 12.82 4.10
C SER A 387 7.73 14.09 4.53
N PRO A 388 8.25 14.88 3.58
CA PRO A 388 8.92 16.13 3.89
C PRO A 388 7.92 17.19 4.39
N ASN A 389 8.41 18.19 5.12
CA ASN A 389 7.57 19.31 5.57
C ASN A 389 7.14 20.21 4.40
N VAL A 390 8.00 20.33 3.37
CA VAL A 390 7.70 21.01 2.10
C VAL A 390 7.50 19.94 1.03
N PRO A 391 6.36 19.96 0.28
CA PRO A 391 6.18 19.03 -0.82
C PRO A 391 7.35 19.08 -1.81
N ALA A 392 7.85 17.92 -2.22
CA ALA A 392 9.09 17.83 -2.98
C ALA A 392 9.07 18.64 -4.30
N ILE A 393 7.92 18.73 -5.00
CA ILE A 393 7.81 19.61 -6.18
C ILE A 393 7.98 21.09 -5.83
N MET A 394 7.46 21.54 -4.68
CA MET A 394 7.61 22.92 -4.24
C MET A 394 9.07 23.22 -3.88
N SER A 395 9.76 22.26 -3.27
CA SER A 395 11.20 22.33 -3.05
C SER A 395 11.96 22.44 -4.37
N ALA A 396 11.64 21.57 -5.34
CA ALA A 396 12.27 21.55 -6.65
C ALA A 396 12.09 22.88 -7.41
N LEU A 397 10.93 23.52 -7.28
CA LEU A 397 10.65 24.79 -7.95
C LEU A 397 11.21 26.03 -7.23
N THR A 398 11.57 25.93 -5.95
CA THR A 398 11.98 27.09 -5.13
C THR A 398 13.45 27.11 -4.70
N LEU A 399 14.17 25.98 -4.79
CA LEU A 399 15.59 25.90 -4.45
C LEU A 399 16.54 26.49 -5.50
N GLY A 400 16.05 26.85 -6.69
CA GLY A 400 16.88 27.34 -7.79
C GLY A 400 17.94 26.30 -8.19
N ALA A 401 19.20 26.72 -8.35
CA ALA A 401 20.29 25.82 -8.73
C ALA A 401 20.54 24.69 -7.71
N ASN A 402 20.15 24.88 -6.45
CA ASN A 402 20.30 23.87 -5.39
C ASN A 402 19.32 22.71 -5.53
N ALA A 403 18.32 22.82 -6.42
CA ALA A 403 17.34 21.77 -6.65
C ALA A 403 17.95 20.47 -7.21
N THR A 404 19.20 20.49 -7.67
CA THR A 404 19.90 19.27 -8.13
C THR A 404 20.56 18.47 -7.00
N VAL A 405 20.45 18.92 -5.75
CA VAL A 405 21.08 18.26 -4.58
C VAL A 405 20.05 17.36 -3.89
N ALA A 406 20.26 16.05 -3.95
CA ALA A 406 19.31 15.06 -3.43
C ALA A 406 19.05 15.21 -1.93
N GLU A 407 20.08 15.55 -1.15
CA GLU A 407 19.99 15.74 0.30
C GLU A 407 19.05 16.89 0.69
N ALA A 408 18.80 17.85 -0.21
CA ALA A 408 17.85 18.93 0.04
C ALA A 408 16.40 18.43 0.12
N TYR A 409 16.10 17.23 -0.37
CA TYR A 409 14.76 16.65 -0.36
C TYR A 409 14.54 15.66 0.79
N GLY A 410 15.56 15.44 1.63
CA GLY A 410 15.52 14.47 2.71
C GLY A 410 15.88 13.05 2.26
N PRO A 411 15.89 12.08 3.20
CA PRO A 411 16.17 10.68 2.90
C PRO A 411 15.23 10.10 1.82
N GLN A 412 15.64 9.04 1.14
CA GLN A 412 14.87 8.39 0.06
C GLN A 412 14.52 9.30 -1.14
N SER A 413 15.41 10.24 -1.45
CA SER A 413 15.26 11.15 -2.57
C SER A 413 16.34 10.91 -3.62
N PHE A 414 15.93 10.77 -4.88
CA PHE A 414 16.83 10.54 -6.00
C PHE A 414 16.66 11.63 -7.04
N VAL A 415 17.73 12.38 -7.32
CA VAL A 415 17.73 13.37 -8.42
C VAL A 415 18.28 12.72 -9.68
N VAL A 416 17.57 12.84 -10.80
CA VAL A 416 17.99 12.35 -12.13
C VAL A 416 18.00 13.48 -13.15
N ASP A 417 18.93 13.42 -14.10
CA ASP A 417 19.07 14.45 -15.12
C ASP A 417 18.09 14.23 -16.27
N HIS A 418 17.79 15.29 -17.01
CA HIS A 418 16.88 15.22 -18.15
C HIS A 418 17.41 14.26 -19.22
N LEU A 419 16.58 13.29 -19.61
CA LEU A 419 16.85 12.20 -20.55
C LEU A 419 17.86 11.15 -20.06
N ASP A 420 18.14 11.10 -18.75
CA ASP A 420 18.73 9.90 -18.17
C ASP A 420 17.83 8.69 -18.46
N VAL A 421 18.45 7.55 -18.78
CA VAL A 421 17.75 6.27 -18.89
C VAL A 421 18.08 5.49 -17.63
N VAL A 422 17.09 5.34 -16.76
CA VAL A 422 17.30 4.87 -15.38
C VAL A 422 16.74 3.47 -15.25
N ASP A 423 17.59 2.53 -14.85
CA ASP A 423 17.17 1.23 -14.33
C ASP A 423 16.89 1.35 -12.84
N ILE A 424 15.65 1.10 -12.43
CA ILE A 424 15.24 0.99 -11.04
C ILE A 424 15.11 -0.51 -10.74
N VAL A 425 16.05 -1.05 -9.97
CA VAL A 425 16.06 -2.46 -9.56
C VAL A 425 15.41 -2.55 -8.20
N VAL A 426 14.29 -3.24 -8.10
CA VAL A 426 13.55 -3.44 -6.84
C VAL A 426 13.69 -4.89 -6.40
N LYS A 427 14.35 -5.10 -5.27
CA LYS A 427 14.59 -6.40 -4.64
C LYS A 427 13.69 -6.55 -3.42
N ASN A 428 12.87 -7.59 -3.42
CA ASN A 428 11.95 -7.88 -2.33
C ASN A 428 12.59 -8.86 -1.35
N ALA A 429 13.20 -8.34 -0.28
CA ALA A 429 13.76 -9.16 0.80
C ALA A 429 12.70 -9.60 1.83
N ASP A 430 11.47 -9.09 1.71
CA ASP A 430 10.33 -9.50 2.51
C ASP A 430 9.71 -10.83 2.01
N THR A 431 8.93 -11.47 2.88
CA THR A 431 8.24 -12.73 2.63
C THR A 431 6.87 -12.57 1.96
N GLY A 432 6.35 -11.33 1.84
CA GLY A 432 5.11 -10.97 1.18
C GLY A 432 5.27 -10.54 -0.28
N LYS A 433 4.13 -10.25 -0.93
CA LYS A 433 4.06 -9.72 -2.31
C LYS A 433 3.76 -8.23 -2.26
N HIS A 434 4.42 -7.43 -3.11
CA HIS A 434 4.33 -5.96 -3.03
C HIS A 434 4.06 -5.33 -4.41
N PRO A 435 2.90 -4.67 -4.62
CA PRO A 435 2.62 -3.96 -5.87
C PRO A 435 3.31 -2.60 -5.87
N PHE A 436 4.42 -2.44 -6.60
CA PHE A 436 5.11 -1.16 -6.74
C PHE A 436 4.52 -0.34 -7.88
N HIS A 437 4.19 0.92 -7.59
CA HIS A 437 3.64 1.89 -8.51
C HIS A 437 4.59 3.08 -8.71
N LEU A 438 4.75 3.52 -9.97
CA LEU A 438 5.47 4.75 -10.33
C LEU A 438 4.52 5.80 -10.90
N HIS A 439 4.53 6.99 -10.30
CA HIS A 439 3.79 8.14 -10.81
C HIS A 439 4.45 8.71 -12.07
N GLY A 440 3.67 9.35 -12.94
CA GLY A 440 4.18 10.15 -14.07
C GLY A 440 4.74 9.37 -15.26
N HIS A 441 4.88 8.05 -15.15
CA HIS A 441 5.56 7.19 -16.13
C HIS A 441 4.89 5.82 -16.26
N THR A 442 5.04 5.21 -17.43
CA THR A 442 4.94 3.74 -17.57
C THR A 442 6.34 3.14 -17.59
N MET A 443 6.59 2.19 -16.71
CA MET A 443 7.87 1.50 -16.57
C MET A 443 8.02 0.41 -17.62
N GLN A 444 9.18 0.29 -18.26
CA GLN A 444 9.54 -0.86 -19.07
C GLN A 444 10.03 -2.01 -18.16
N LEU A 445 9.42 -3.18 -18.23
CA LEU A 445 9.83 -4.37 -17.47
C LEU A 445 10.95 -5.09 -18.25
N VAL A 446 12.20 -4.82 -17.90
CA VAL A 446 13.38 -5.27 -18.67
C VAL A 446 14.03 -6.52 -18.09
N ASN A 447 13.73 -6.86 -16.83
CA ASN A 447 14.21 -8.08 -16.20
C ASN A 447 13.31 -8.53 -15.05
N PHE A 448 13.25 -9.84 -14.84
CA PHE A 448 12.64 -10.47 -13.67
C PHE A 448 13.58 -11.56 -13.15
N ALA A 449 13.91 -11.52 -11.86
CA ALA A 449 14.63 -12.55 -11.14
C ALA A 449 13.67 -13.23 -10.16
N ALA A 450 13.44 -14.53 -10.34
CA ALA A 450 12.61 -15.34 -9.45
C ALA A 450 13.24 -15.53 -8.06
N ASP A 451 14.58 -15.50 -7.99
CA ASP A 451 15.36 -15.43 -6.75
C ASP A 451 16.53 -14.48 -6.97
N TYR A 452 16.46 -13.27 -6.42
CA TYR A 452 17.48 -12.25 -6.66
C TYR A 452 18.80 -12.52 -5.93
N THR A 453 18.82 -13.47 -4.99
CA THR A 453 20.01 -13.87 -4.21
C THR A 453 20.76 -15.03 -4.87
N SER A 454 20.15 -15.69 -5.86
CA SER A 454 20.73 -16.84 -6.54
C SER A 454 21.74 -16.43 -7.62
N ASP A 455 22.84 -17.19 -7.70
CA ASP A 455 23.81 -17.14 -8.79
C ASP A 455 23.36 -17.96 -10.02
N ASP A 456 22.24 -18.70 -9.92
CA ASP A 456 21.71 -19.50 -11.02
C ASP A 456 21.05 -18.58 -12.07
N PRO A 457 21.58 -18.49 -13.31
CA PRO A 457 21.04 -17.60 -14.34
C PRO A 457 19.64 -18.02 -14.83
N SER A 458 19.13 -19.19 -14.46
CA SER A 458 17.74 -19.57 -14.70
C SER A 458 16.75 -18.96 -13.69
N LEU A 459 17.24 -18.60 -12.49
CA LEU A 459 16.47 -17.94 -11.44
C LEU A 459 16.74 -16.43 -11.41
N ASN A 460 17.97 -16.02 -11.77
CA ASN A 460 18.42 -14.65 -11.80
C ASN A 460 19.09 -14.33 -13.16
N PRO A 461 18.32 -14.24 -14.25
CA PRO A 461 18.87 -13.98 -15.56
C PRO A 461 19.47 -12.57 -15.66
N PRO A 462 20.55 -12.38 -16.43
CA PRO A 462 21.04 -11.04 -16.74
C PRO A 462 20.06 -10.32 -17.68
N ILE A 463 20.02 -8.99 -17.57
CA ILE A 463 19.20 -8.13 -18.44
C ILE A 463 19.54 -8.41 -19.91
N ASN A 464 18.51 -8.65 -20.72
CA ASN A 464 18.65 -8.78 -22.17
C ASN A 464 18.59 -7.39 -22.83
N GLU A 465 19.73 -6.72 -22.94
CA GLU A 465 19.85 -5.40 -23.58
C GLU A 465 19.44 -5.37 -25.07
N SER A 466 19.18 -6.52 -25.70
CA SER A 466 18.67 -6.61 -27.07
C SER A 466 17.13 -6.73 -27.15
N GLN A 467 16.43 -6.68 -26.02
CA GLN A 467 14.97 -6.71 -25.99
C GLN A 467 14.38 -5.50 -26.70
N ALA A 468 13.55 -5.75 -27.71
CA ALA A 468 13.06 -4.68 -28.59
C ALA A 468 11.83 -3.94 -28.05
N ASN A 469 10.97 -4.63 -27.31
CA ASN A 469 9.66 -4.12 -26.89
C ASN A 469 9.25 -4.74 -25.53
N PRO A 470 9.95 -4.39 -24.43
CA PRO A 470 9.56 -4.85 -23.10
C PRO A 470 8.13 -4.45 -22.75
N MET A 471 7.48 -5.27 -21.92
CA MET A 471 6.19 -4.93 -21.33
C MET A 471 6.27 -3.56 -20.65
N ARG A 472 5.21 -2.76 -20.77
CA ARG A 472 5.09 -1.46 -20.12
C ARG A 472 3.85 -1.39 -19.28
N ARG A 473 3.98 -0.86 -18.06
CA ARG A 473 2.86 -0.57 -17.16
C ARG A 473 3.28 0.35 -16.02
N ASP A 474 2.33 0.81 -15.22
CA ASP A 474 2.62 1.70 -14.08
C ASP A 474 2.62 1.00 -12.71
N THR A 475 2.10 -0.23 -12.59
CA THR A 475 2.13 -0.99 -11.32
C THR A 475 2.50 -2.46 -11.51
N VAL A 476 3.49 -2.98 -10.77
CA VAL A 476 3.94 -4.38 -10.86
C VAL A 476 3.90 -5.05 -9.48
N LEU A 477 3.23 -6.20 -9.37
CA LEU A 477 3.30 -7.06 -8.18
C LEU A 477 4.63 -7.81 -8.15
N ILE A 478 5.44 -7.56 -7.12
CA ILE A 478 6.75 -8.19 -6.93
C ILE A 478 6.61 -9.33 -5.90
N PRO A 479 6.79 -10.60 -6.31
CA PRO A 479 6.77 -11.74 -5.39
C PRO A 479 7.87 -11.71 -4.32
N ALA A 480 7.66 -12.44 -3.23
CA ALA A 480 8.65 -12.64 -2.16
C ALA A 480 9.97 -13.22 -2.70
N GLY A 481 11.11 -12.71 -2.23
CA GLY A 481 12.44 -13.19 -2.62
C GLY A 481 12.82 -12.93 -4.09
N SER A 482 11.98 -12.22 -4.84
CA SER A 482 12.19 -11.93 -6.26
C SER A 482 12.65 -10.49 -6.48
N ALA A 483 13.05 -10.16 -7.71
CA ALA A 483 13.33 -8.78 -8.10
C ALA A 483 12.82 -8.47 -9.50
N TYR A 484 12.46 -7.20 -9.70
CA TYR A 484 12.18 -6.64 -11.02
C TYR A 484 13.15 -5.50 -11.32
N THR A 485 13.55 -5.39 -12.59
CA THR A 485 14.22 -4.19 -13.10
C THR A 485 13.26 -3.43 -14.01
N PHE A 486 12.98 -2.19 -13.63
CA PHE A 486 12.18 -1.24 -14.38
C PHE A 486 13.08 -0.23 -15.08
N ARG A 487 12.89 -0.02 -16.38
CA ARG A 487 13.60 1.02 -17.13
C ARG A 487 12.66 2.17 -17.46
N ILE A 488 13.10 3.39 -17.17
CA ILE A 488 12.40 4.63 -17.52
C ILE A 488 13.34 5.59 -18.24
N VAL A 489 12.76 6.50 -19.02
CA VAL A 489 13.47 7.65 -19.57
C VAL A 489 13.00 8.87 -18.79
N ALA A 490 13.93 9.66 -18.27
CA ALA A 490 13.65 10.89 -17.53
C ALA A 490 13.25 12.06 -18.49
N ASP A 491 12.15 11.89 -19.22
CA ASP A 491 11.62 12.84 -20.21
C ASP A 491 10.42 13.68 -19.73
N ASN A 492 10.00 13.50 -18.48
CA ASN A 492 8.90 14.17 -17.81
C ASN A 492 9.36 14.93 -16.55
N PRO A 493 9.97 16.14 -16.70
CA PRO A 493 10.50 16.92 -15.58
C PRO A 493 9.45 17.21 -14.50
N GLY A 494 9.74 16.82 -13.27
CA GLY A 494 8.78 16.89 -12.17
C GLY A 494 9.32 16.18 -10.93
N VAL A 495 8.41 15.88 -10.00
CA VAL A 495 8.71 14.98 -8.90
C VAL A 495 7.67 13.87 -8.89
N TRP A 496 8.14 12.63 -8.90
CA TRP A 496 7.32 11.43 -9.06
C TRP A 496 7.51 10.51 -7.87
N PHE A 497 6.38 10.06 -7.30
CA PHE A 497 6.40 9.13 -6.19
C PHE A 497 6.53 7.70 -6.70
N PHE A 498 7.36 6.90 -6.03
CA PHE A 498 7.53 5.48 -6.33
C PHE A 498 7.38 4.69 -5.04
N HIS A 499 6.31 3.91 -4.93
CA HIS A 499 5.93 3.30 -3.67
C HIS A 499 5.19 1.98 -3.82
N CYS A 500 5.16 1.19 -2.75
CA CYS A 500 4.23 0.07 -2.64
C CYS A 500 2.80 0.61 -2.53
N HIS A 501 1.87 0.02 -3.27
CA HIS A 501 0.46 0.42 -3.29
C HIS A 501 -0.40 -0.35 -2.27
N ILE A 502 0.22 -1.14 -1.39
CA ILE A 502 -0.43 -1.56 -0.15
C ILE A 502 -0.42 -0.37 0.80
N GLU A 503 -1.59 0.10 1.19
CA GLU A 503 -1.73 1.36 1.94
C GLU A 503 -0.96 1.31 3.26
N TRP A 504 -1.05 0.18 3.97
CA TRP A 504 -0.35 -0.03 5.23
C TRP A 504 1.16 0.13 5.06
N HIS A 505 1.73 -0.40 3.97
CA HIS A 505 3.16 -0.33 3.69
C HIS A 505 3.62 1.07 3.31
N LEU A 506 2.81 1.81 2.56
CA LEU A 506 3.07 3.22 2.27
C LEU A 506 3.09 4.05 3.56
N GLU A 507 2.13 3.85 4.46
CA GLU A 507 2.03 4.56 5.74
C GLU A 507 3.21 4.29 6.68
N VAL A 508 3.92 3.17 6.53
CA VAL A 508 5.17 2.88 7.25
C VAL A 508 6.43 3.10 6.41
N GLY A 509 6.32 3.81 5.29
CA GLY A 509 7.46 4.38 4.56
C GLY A 509 8.06 3.51 3.47
N LEU A 510 7.32 2.58 2.87
CA LEU A 510 7.77 1.80 1.71
C LEU A 510 7.70 2.62 0.41
N ALA A 511 8.52 3.67 0.33
CA ALA A 511 8.50 4.61 -0.78
C ALA A 511 9.84 5.32 -1.02
N ILE A 512 10.02 5.87 -2.22
CA ILE A 512 11.06 6.83 -2.58
C ILE A 512 10.47 7.92 -3.45
N GLN A 513 11.14 9.07 -3.54
CA GLN A 513 10.77 10.13 -4.47
C GLN A 513 11.85 10.35 -5.53
N LEU A 514 11.42 10.43 -6.78
CA LEU A 514 12.26 10.69 -7.95
C LEU A 514 12.10 12.15 -8.37
N ILE A 515 13.14 12.95 -8.15
CA ILE A 515 13.23 14.35 -8.56
C ILE A 515 13.82 14.38 -9.96
N GLU A 516 12.98 14.57 -10.95
CA GLU A 516 13.33 14.45 -12.35
C GLU A 516 13.59 15.82 -12.98
N ALA A 517 14.82 16.03 -13.45
CA ALA A 517 15.23 17.22 -14.18
C ALA A 517 14.74 18.54 -13.54
N PRO A 518 15.03 18.80 -12.25
CA PRO A 518 14.40 19.91 -11.51
C PRO A 518 14.68 21.29 -12.11
N LEU A 519 15.85 21.48 -12.73
CA LEU A 519 16.17 22.73 -13.44
C LEU A 519 15.36 22.92 -14.72
N VAL A 520 14.96 21.83 -15.38
CA VAL A 520 14.06 21.88 -16.54
C VAL A 520 12.62 22.13 -16.09
N ALA A 521 12.19 21.50 -14.98
CA ALA A 521 10.89 21.76 -14.37
C ALA A 521 10.71 23.25 -14.02
N GLN A 522 11.72 23.88 -13.41
CA GLN A 522 11.75 25.33 -13.12
C GLN A 522 11.61 26.22 -14.37
N GLN A 523 12.06 25.77 -15.54
CA GLN A 523 12.00 26.54 -16.79
C GLN A 523 10.66 26.40 -17.50
N ARG A 524 10.03 25.23 -17.41
CA ARG A 524 8.84 24.92 -18.19
C ARG A 524 7.58 25.52 -17.60
N ASN A 525 7.50 25.64 -16.28
CA ASN A 525 6.23 25.98 -15.64
C ASN A 525 6.35 26.81 -14.36
N ASN A 526 5.22 27.41 -13.98
CA ASN A 526 5.04 28.08 -12.71
C ASN A 526 3.82 27.49 -12.01
N MET A 527 4.00 27.00 -10.79
CA MET A 527 2.91 26.51 -9.95
C MET A 527 1.94 27.66 -9.61
N PRO A 528 0.61 27.43 -9.63
CA PRO A 528 -0.35 28.44 -9.21
C PRO A 528 -0.15 28.91 -7.76
N SER A 529 -0.26 30.22 -7.52
CA SER A 529 -0.01 30.78 -6.18
C SER A 529 -0.99 30.31 -5.11
N TYR A 530 -2.22 29.94 -5.47
CA TYR A 530 -3.21 29.45 -4.50
C TYR A 530 -2.75 28.17 -3.79
N MET A 531 -1.85 27.39 -4.40
CA MET A 531 -1.29 26.20 -3.75
C MET A 531 -0.41 26.58 -2.56
N ASN A 532 0.30 27.70 -2.65
CA ASN A 532 1.07 28.24 -1.51
C ASN A 532 0.12 28.68 -0.38
N ASP A 533 -1.00 29.31 -0.74
CA ASP A 533 -2.01 29.73 0.22
C ASP A 533 -2.62 28.53 0.95
N GLN A 534 -2.87 27.42 0.25
CA GLN A 534 -3.35 26.17 0.86
C GLN A 534 -2.33 25.56 1.82
N CYS A 535 -1.04 25.52 1.46
CA CYS A 535 0.00 25.09 2.40
C CYS A 535 0.03 25.98 3.65
N ALA A 536 -0.05 27.30 3.46
CA ALA A 536 -0.07 28.25 4.57
C ALA A 536 -1.29 28.05 5.49
N THR A 537 -2.47 27.77 4.92
CA THR A 537 -3.69 27.43 5.68
C THR A 537 -3.50 26.16 6.52
N LEU A 538 -2.73 25.18 6.04
CA LEU A 538 -2.37 23.96 6.77
C LEU A 538 -1.21 24.15 7.75
N GLY A 539 -0.61 25.35 7.80
CA GLY A 539 0.58 25.62 8.62
C GLY A 539 1.86 24.96 8.10
N LEU A 540 1.89 24.58 6.82
CA LEU A 540 3.03 23.91 6.19
C LEU A 540 3.87 24.91 5.38
N PRO A 541 5.21 24.76 5.39
CA PRO A 541 6.08 25.52 4.49
C PRO A 541 5.86 25.09 3.02
N PHE A 542 5.99 26.04 2.09
CA PHE A 542 5.81 25.81 0.64
C PHE A 542 7.04 26.18 -0.20
N SER A 543 8.18 26.41 0.45
CA SER A 543 9.41 26.82 -0.22
C SER A 543 10.64 26.40 0.57
N GLY A 544 11.77 26.22 -0.12
CA GLY A 544 13.02 25.79 0.48
C GLY A 544 13.21 24.29 0.31
N ASN A 545 14.05 23.70 1.15
CA ASN A 545 14.31 22.28 1.17
C ASN A 545 13.20 21.51 1.90
N ALA A 546 13.37 20.20 2.10
CA ALA A 546 12.40 19.35 2.79
C ALA A 546 11.99 19.86 4.19
N ALA A 547 12.82 20.66 4.86
CA ALA A 547 12.52 21.27 6.16
C ALA A 547 11.99 22.72 6.07
N GLY A 548 12.02 23.36 4.89
CA GLY A 548 11.58 24.73 4.68
C GLY A 548 12.69 25.79 4.66
N PHE A 549 13.96 25.39 4.59
CA PHE A 549 15.10 26.31 4.56
C PHE A 549 15.67 26.51 3.15
N ALA A 550 16.19 27.69 2.87
CA ALA A 550 16.96 27.97 1.66
C ALA A 550 18.40 27.39 1.77
N SER A 551 18.52 26.08 1.97
CA SER A 551 19.76 25.37 2.26
C SER A 551 19.73 23.97 1.65
N THR A 552 20.86 23.42 1.24
CA THR A 552 20.95 22.03 0.77
C THR A 552 21.22 21.03 1.89
N THR A 553 21.55 21.49 3.09
CA THR A 553 22.04 20.64 4.18
C THR A 553 21.36 20.88 5.53
N ASP A 554 20.72 22.03 5.71
CA ASP A 554 20.05 22.37 6.97
C ASP A 554 18.65 21.76 6.96
N LEU A 555 18.49 20.62 7.62
CA LEU A 555 17.23 19.87 7.70
C LEU A 555 16.66 19.87 9.13
N ASP A 556 16.96 20.90 9.92
CA ASP A 556 16.47 20.98 11.31
C ASP A 556 14.94 20.91 11.36
N GLY A 557 14.39 20.08 12.24
CA GLY A 557 12.95 19.84 12.35
C GLY A 557 12.32 18.97 11.26
N LEU A 558 13.11 18.40 10.33
CA LEU A 558 12.63 17.31 9.47
C LEU A 558 12.50 16.02 10.29
N THR A 559 11.38 15.33 10.16
CA THR A 559 11.21 13.98 10.73
C THR A 559 12.16 13.02 10.05
N VAL A 560 13.03 12.38 10.84
CA VAL A 560 13.94 11.33 10.39
C VAL A 560 13.81 10.11 11.30
N GLY A 561 13.96 8.93 10.71
CA GLY A 561 13.72 7.67 11.39
C GLY A 561 12.24 7.25 11.33
N PRO A 562 11.79 6.29 12.15
CA PRO A 562 12.59 5.60 13.16
C PRO A 562 13.75 4.80 12.52
N PHE A 563 14.73 4.41 13.33
CA PHE A 563 15.98 3.82 12.84
C PHE A 563 16.04 2.33 13.15
N LEU A 564 16.80 1.57 12.34
CA LEU A 564 17.03 0.16 12.61
C LEU A 564 17.59 -0.04 14.02
N GLN A 565 17.11 -1.08 14.70
CA GLN A 565 17.55 -1.39 16.06
C GLN A 565 19.05 -1.67 16.10
N ASN A 566 19.74 -1.02 17.05
CA ASN A 566 21.10 -1.40 17.38
C ASN A 566 21.08 -2.66 18.26
N ASN A 567 21.08 -3.84 17.63
CA ASN A 567 21.10 -5.15 18.29
C ASN A 567 22.42 -5.48 19.03
N GLY A 568 23.32 -4.49 19.16
CA GLY A 568 24.59 -4.61 19.88
C GLY A 568 24.46 -4.58 21.41
N TRP A 569 25.55 -4.92 22.09
CA TRP A 569 25.61 -4.87 23.55
C TRP A 569 25.65 -3.44 24.08
N HIS A 570 24.53 -2.95 24.61
CA HIS A 570 24.50 -1.66 25.30
C HIS A 570 25.29 -1.69 26.62
N PRO A 571 25.84 -0.55 27.09
CA PRO A 571 26.60 -0.48 28.34
C PRO A 571 25.88 -1.07 29.56
N ARG A 572 24.54 -0.94 29.61
CA ARG A 572 23.71 -1.56 30.66
C ARG A 572 23.67 -3.09 30.54
N GLY A 573 23.54 -3.62 29.33
CA GLY A 573 23.59 -5.06 29.07
C GLY A 573 24.96 -5.65 29.38
N ILE A 574 26.04 -4.96 28.99
CA ILE A 574 27.42 -5.34 29.35
C ILE A 574 27.58 -5.37 30.88
N GLY A 575 27.10 -4.33 31.57
CA GLY A 575 27.14 -4.26 33.02
C GLY A 575 26.34 -5.37 33.71
N ALA A 576 25.14 -5.67 33.21
CA ALA A 576 24.31 -6.77 33.72
C ALA A 576 24.98 -8.13 33.52
N MET A 577 25.52 -8.39 32.32
CA MET A 577 26.24 -9.63 32.01
C MET A 577 27.49 -9.76 32.86
N PHE A 578 28.26 -8.69 33.01
CA PHE A 578 29.41 -8.66 33.93
C PHE A 578 28.99 -9.00 35.37
N GLY A 579 27.88 -8.42 35.87
CA GLY A 579 27.33 -8.72 37.18
C GLY A 579 26.90 -10.19 37.34
N CYS A 580 26.24 -10.76 36.34
CA CYS A 580 25.87 -12.18 36.32
C CYS A 580 27.09 -13.10 36.35
N VAL A 581 28.09 -12.84 35.49
CA VAL A 581 29.35 -13.61 35.47
C VAL A 581 30.09 -13.50 36.80
N LEU A 582 30.22 -12.28 37.35
CA LEU A 582 30.86 -12.05 38.63
C LEU A 582 30.17 -12.82 39.76
N THR A 583 28.84 -12.78 39.80
CA THR A 583 28.05 -13.51 40.81
C THR A 583 28.22 -15.01 40.68
N ALA A 584 28.21 -15.55 39.45
CA ALA A 584 28.45 -16.96 39.21
C ALA A 584 29.86 -17.40 39.65
N VAL A 585 30.89 -16.60 39.32
CA VAL A 585 32.27 -16.85 39.74
C VAL A 585 32.40 -16.82 41.26
N LEU A 586 31.85 -15.80 41.93
CA LEU A 586 31.84 -15.72 43.39
C LEU A 586 31.10 -16.90 44.02
N GLY A 587 29.98 -17.32 43.44
CA GLY A 587 29.24 -18.51 43.86
C GLY A 587 30.08 -19.78 43.76
N MET A 588 30.74 -20.00 42.62
CA MET A 588 31.66 -21.13 42.43
C MET A 588 32.83 -21.10 43.42
N ILE A 589 33.48 -19.95 43.60
CA ILE A 589 34.56 -19.77 44.58
C ILE A 589 34.07 -20.10 45.99
N THR A 590 32.87 -19.65 46.37
CA THR A 590 32.29 -19.91 47.69
C THR A 590 32.03 -21.40 47.90
N VAL A 591 31.47 -22.09 46.90
CA VAL A 591 31.25 -23.54 46.95
C VAL A 591 32.56 -24.30 47.02
N THR A 592 33.54 -23.93 46.20
CA THR A 592 34.88 -24.54 46.22
C THR A 592 35.56 -24.31 47.58
N TRP A 593 35.50 -23.10 48.13
CA TRP A 593 36.02 -22.78 49.45
C TRP A 593 35.34 -23.61 50.54
N TYR A 594 34.01 -23.77 50.50
CA TYR A 594 33.29 -24.60 51.45
C TYR A 594 33.64 -26.10 51.31
N SER A 595 33.87 -26.57 50.08
CA SER A 595 34.27 -27.97 49.82
C SER A 595 35.73 -28.27 50.21
N LEU A 596 36.61 -27.26 50.20
CA LEU A 596 38.03 -27.36 50.56
C LEU A 596 38.28 -26.99 52.02
N GLY A 597 37.37 -26.23 52.65
CA GLY A 597 37.34 -25.98 54.08
C GLY A 597 37.03 -27.28 54.80
N GLY A 598 38.07 -27.91 55.35
CA GLY A 598 38.03 -29.26 55.90
C GLY A 598 36.84 -29.50 56.83
N SER A 599 36.29 -30.71 56.73
CA SER A 599 35.35 -31.26 57.70
C SER A 599 35.86 -30.99 59.12
N ILE A 600 35.03 -30.35 59.95
CA ILE A 600 35.28 -30.17 61.38
C ILE A 600 35.77 -31.51 61.93
N SER A 601 36.95 -31.53 62.56
CA SER A 601 37.51 -32.79 63.04
C SER A 601 36.60 -33.39 64.12
N GLU A 602 36.55 -34.73 64.23
CA GLU A 602 35.81 -35.41 65.31
C GLU A 602 36.17 -34.83 66.70
N ALA A 603 37.41 -34.34 66.88
CA ALA A 603 37.88 -33.70 68.10
C ALA A 603 37.25 -32.31 68.37
N GLU A 604 36.95 -31.53 67.33
CA GLU A 604 36.25 -30.24 67.45
C GLU A 604 34.75 -30.45 67.71
N ILE A 605 34.14 -31.45 67.08
CA ILE A 605 32.76 -31.86 67.36
C ILE A 605 32.63 -32.31 68.81
N GLU A 606 33.55 -33.16 69.29
CA GLU A 606 33.62 -33.57 70.69
C GLU A 606 33.86 -32.39 71.64
N HIS A 607 34.63 -31.38 71.23
CA HIS A 607 34.89 -30.20 72.04
C HIS A 607 33.63 -29.33 72.18
N GLU A 608 32.90 -29.08 71.09
CA GLU A 608 31.63 -28.38 71.13
C GLU A 608 30.55 -29.14 71.91
N GLU A 609 30.54 -30.48 71.82
CA GLU A 609 29.61 -31.31 72.59
C GLU A 609 29.94 -31.30 74.09
N ARG A 610 31.23 -31.32 74.46
CA ARG A 610 31.68 -31.07 75.85
C ARG A 610 31.23 -29.71 76.36
N LEU A 611 31.42 -28.64 75.58
CA LEU A 611 30.98 -27.29 75.94
C LEU A 611 29.45 -27.20 76.08
N ARG A 612 28.68 -27.90 75.23
CA ARG A 612 27.22 -28.01 75.36
C ARG A 612 26.79 -28.77 76.62
N ILE A 613 27.50 -29.83 76.99
CA ILE A 613 27.24 -30.61 78.22
C ILE A 613 27.56 -29.78 79.47
N GLU A 614 28.69 -29.06 79.48
CA GLU A 614 29.07 -28.16 80.57
C GLU A 614 28.08 -26.99 80.72
N ALA A 615 27.64 -26.38 79.61
CA ALA A 615 26.61 -25.33 79.63
C ALA A 615 25.24 -25.86 80.11
N LYS A 616 24.90 -27.13 79.83
CA LYS A 616 23.70 -27.79 80.39
C LYS A 616 23.85 -28.05 81.90
N ALA A 617 25.03 -28.44 82.37
CA ALA A 617 25.32 -28.65 83.79
C ALA A 617 25.27 -27.33 84.60
N GLU A 618 25.75 -26.23 84.03
CA GLU A 618 25.62 -24.89 84.63
C GLU A 618 24.18 -24.39 84.67
N ARG A 619 23.39 -24.59 83.61
CA ARG A 619 21.95 -24.27 83.61
C ARG A 619 21.17 -25.10 84.64
N GLY A 620 21.49 -26.40 84.81
CA GLY A 620 20.87 -27.26 85.82
C GLY A 620 21.11 -26.78 87.27
N ARG A 621 22.32 -26.26 87.57
CA ARG A 621 22.66 -25.63 88.86
C ARG A 621 21.93 -24.30 89.08
N PHE A 622 21.76 -23.50 88.04
CA PHE A 622 21.05 -22.21 88.10
C PHE A 622 19.53 -22.36 88.33
N PHE A 623 18.88 -23.34 87.69
CA PHE A 623 17.44 -23.60 87.88
C PHE A 623 17.11 -24.21 89.26
N GLY A 624 18.02 -24.97 89.86
CA GLY A 624 17.89 -25.49 91.23
C GLY A 624 17.95 -24.40 92.31
N LEU A 625 18.74 -23.34 92.10
CA LEU A 625 18.84 -22.19 93.00
C LEU A 625 17.65 -21.23 92.85
N ALA A 626 17.15 -21.02 91.61
CA ALA A 626 16.02 -20.15 91.33
C ALA A 626 14.67 -20.66 91.88
N LYS A 627 14.48 -22.00 91.94
CA LYS A 627 13.28 -22.62 92.55
C LYS A 627 13.21 -22.42 94.08
N LYS A 628 14.34 -22.17 94.74
CA LYS A 628 14.42 -21.85 96.18
C LYS A 628 14.11 -20.38 96.49
N VAL A 629 14.21 -19.48 95.50
CA VAL A 629 13.98 -18.03 95.65
C VAL A 629 12.56 -17.62 95.19
N ARG A 630 11.95 -18.35 94.24
CA ARG A 630 10.60 -18.04 93.73
C ARG A 630 9.44 -18.46 94.65
N GLY A 631 9.72 -19.11 95.78
CA GLY A 631 8.75 -19.36 96.85
C GLY A 631 8.47 -18.17 97.77
N LEU A 632 9.15 -17.03 97.60
CA LEU A 632 9.15 -15.93 98.60
C LEU A 632 8.71 -14.54 98.08
N ARG A 633 8.15 -14.42 96.86
CA ARG A 633 7.70 -13.12 96.30
C ARG A 633 6.50 -13.32 95.35
N LYS A 634 5.31 -13.61 95.92
CA LYS A 634 4.14 -12.71 96.01
C LYS A 634 3.69 -12.11 94.68
N GLU A 635 2.51 -12.48 94.18
CA GLU A 635 1.21 -11.89 94.54
C GLU A 635 1.12 -10.39 94.21
N GLY A 636 0.23 -10.06 93.27
CA GLY A 636 -0.29 -8.73 92.97
C GLY A 636 0.55 -7.92 91.96
N ALA A 637 0.03 -7.38 90.86
CA ALA A 637 -1.34 -7.19 90.43
C ALA A 637 -1.40 -6.93 88.89
N HIS A 638 -2.59 -7.17 88.34
CA HIS A 638 -3.01 -7.21 86.93
C HIS A 638 -3.68 -5.91 86.45
N GLY A 639 -3.70 -5.73 85.11
CA GLY A 639 -4.79 -5.14 84.30
C GLY A 639 -4.70 -3.63 84.02
N ASP A 640 -5.07 -3.09 82.85
CA ASP A 640 -5.69 -3.66 81.64
C ASP A 640 -5.73 -2.61 80.51
N GLY A 641 -5.73 -3.09 79.25
CA GLY A 641 -6.43 -2.54 78.06
C GLY A 641 -5.85 -1.30 77.33
N ALA A 642 -6.04 -1.09 76.02
CA ALA A 642 -6.55 -1.86 74.88
C ALA A 642 -6.43 -0.97 73.59
N GLY A 643 -6.32 -1.58 72.40
CA GLY A 643 -6.67 -1.00 71.07
C GLY A 643 -5.57 -0.16 70.37
N THR A 644 -5.40 -0.11 69.04
CA THR A 644 -6.25 -0.49 67.88
C THR A 644 -5.41 -0.38 66.57
N VAL A 645 -5.49 -1.40 65.70
CA VAL A 645 -5.59 -1.44 64.21
C VAL A 645 -4.86 -0.37 63.36
N LEU A 646 -3.92 -0.81 62.50
CA LEU A 646 -4.10 -1.10 61.07
C LEU A 646 -2.95 -1.98 60.55
#